data_AF-A0A813Q3Q4-F1
#
_entry.id   AF-A0A813Q3Q4-F1
#
_cell.length_a   1.000
_cell.length_b   1.000
_cell.length_c   1.000
_cell.angle_alpha   90.00
_cell.angle_beta   90.00
_cell.angle_gamma   90.00
#
_symmetry.space_group_name_H-M   'P 1'
#
loop_
_entity.id
_entity.type
_entity.pdbx_description
1 polymer ?
#
loop_
_entity_poly.entity_id
_entity_poly.type
_entity_poly.pdbx_seq_one_letter_code
_entity_poly.pdbx_strand_id
1 'polypeptide(L)'
;MVATPAGSSAYNLSAGGPILPLESNVLCLTPICPFRPRRWHGALLPFSTTIKFEILESGKRPVNVAADFQEFSDIKSVLIKSLKADLRSMKHNYTTNMLEEKVFTTITKDITVYFNSKLADGTMKGLIIFDNRKADNQAILFAQSGNLKTSNSTSVFQLHTGNRQIHDHNGNLTNLTFTSLVVELSNENQDSLMRNNSKREINEYYIRELLNPPADLPQHQRTKLIAEGHQRLIWPMYNFVLVFLTLSVFLRQPYNKKSHLKQNYMTVQDLPQFLKLLEKNGHLKRISYPVSTNLEITEISRRALLKNGPALLFENVIKNDGTNSTIPVLTNLYASTQRIALGLNLANKEDLRKFGELLAFLKTPELPSSFKEIFSMLPLAKRIFAMSPKIVAKAPCQEVVMHNPDINILPIQTCWPLDVSPLITWGIVITKGPTKEKIDKYNLRVYRLQVVGPNKLIMRWLKMRGGAQHHQRWQAAKNEAFPAAIVIGASPSITMAAVMPLPDNISEYNFAGLLRGKSIELVNCVSINMSVPAHSEIVLEGYVSLDEYLPEGPFGDHTGYYNDIETFPVFNIKTITMKKQPIYLSTYTGKPPDEPSILGEALNEIFIPILQQQFPEIVDFWLPPEGCSYRVAVVSIRKAYPGHAKRIMMGIWSFLRQFMYTKFIIVVDEDIKIRDWQEVIWAISTRSDPARDSIIIENSPIDYLDFASPLSGLGSKIGIDATNKISPETNRNWGKTIEMTDEIIKKIDTIWEFLKI
;
A
#
# COMPACT_ATOMS: atom_id res chain seq x y z
N MET A 1 -19.17 -18.90 33.38
CA MET A 1 -18.49 -20.10 32.85
C MET A 1 -19.19 -20.48 31.56
N VAL A 2 -18.46 -20.90 30.54
CA VAL A 2 -19.06 -21.32 29.27
C VAL A 2 -18.75 -22.81 29.07
N ALA A 3 -19.79 -23.59 28.79
CA ALA A 3 -19.67 -24.95 28.28
C ALA A 3 -20.17 -24.94 26.83
N THR A 4 -19.27 -25.10 25.87
CA THR A 4 -19.63 -25.10 24.44
C THR A 4 -19.67 -26.53 23.90
N PRO A 5 -20.66 -26.90 23.06
CA PRO A 5 -20.54 -28.07 22.21
C PRO A 5 -19.34 -27.94 21.27
N ALA A 6 -18.87 -29.08 20.76
CA ALA A 6 -17.86 -29.12 19.72
C ALA A 6 -18.26 -28.24 18.52
N GLY A 7 -17.39 -27.31 18.11
CA GLY A 7 -17.62 -26.41 16.96
C GLY A 7 -17.50 -24.90 17.21
N SER A 8 -17.60 -24.42 18.45
CA SER A 8 -17.41 -22.98 18.76
C SER A 8 -15.93 -22.67 19.06
N SER A 9 -15.14 -22.48 18.00
CA SER A 9 -13.67 -22.39 18.07
C SER A 9 -13.15 -21.01 18.52
N ALA A 10 -13.84 -19.90 18.20
CA ALA A 10 -13.34 -18.55 18.47
C ALA A 10 -13.48 -18.12 19.95
N TYR A 11 -14.61 -18.43 20.59
CA TYR A 11 -14.87 -18.02 21.97
C TYR A 11 -14.07 -18.84 22.99
N ASN A 12 -13.90 -20.14 22.75
CA ASN A 12 -13.15 -21.00 23.66
C ASN A 12 -11.64 -20.70 23.60
N LEU A 13 -11.10 -20.42 22.40
CA LEU A 13 -9.72 -19.97 22.20
C LEU A 13 -9.46 -18.63 22.89
N SER A 14 -10.37 -17.66 22.76
CA SER A 14 -10.24 -16.34 23.39
C SER A 14 -10.23 -16.39 24.92
N ALA A 15 -10.85 -17.42 25.51
CA ALA A 15 -10.80 -17.69 26.94
C ALA A 15 -9.61 -18.58 27.37
N GLY A 16 -8.71 -18.93 26.46
CA GLY A 16 -7.53 -19.78 26.70
C GLY A 16 -7.85 -21.28 26.86
N GLY A 17 -9.03 -21.72 26.38
CA GLY A 17 -9.43 -23.12 26.33
C GLY A 17 -9.02 -23.82 25.02
N PRO A 18 -9.01 -25.16 24.98
CA PRO A 18 -8.63 -25.95 23.80
C PRO A 18 -9.67 -25.88 22.67
N ILE A 19 -9.20 -25.90 21.42
CA ILE A 19 -10.07 -26.01 20.24
C ILE A 19 -10.48 -27.47 20.06
N LEU A 20 -11.79 -27.74 20.03
CA LEU A 20 -12.33 -29.10 19.86
C LEU A 20 -12.90 -29.30 18.45
N PRO A 21 -12.53 -30.38 17.74
CA PRO A 21 -13.15 -30.77 16.47
C PRO A 21 -14.65 -31.07 16.62
N LEU A 22 -15.45 -30.77 15.60
CA LEU A 22 -16.93 -30.91 15.58
C LEU A 22 -17.45 -32.31 15.98
N GLU A 23 -16.64 -33.37 15.83
CA GLU A 23 -16.99 -34.76 16.18
C GLU A 23 -16.37 -35.26 17.51
N SER A 24 -15.82 -34.37 18.33
CA SER A 24 -15.13 -34.79 19.54
C SER A 24 -16.11 -35.31 20.61
N ASN A 25 -15.86 -36.51 21.15
CA ASN A 25 -16.64 -37.12 22.24
C ASN A 25 -16.32 -36.51 23.63
N VAL A 26 -15.96 -35.22 23.68
CA VAL A 26 -15.55 -34.50 24.89
C VAL A 26 -16.26 -33.15 24.98
N LEU A 27 -16.58 -32.75 26.20
CA LEU A 27 -17.12 -31.45 26.58
C LEU A 27 -16.00 -30.58 27.14
N CYS A 28 -15.92 -29.33 26.69
CA CYS A 28 -15.00 -28.35 27.27
C CYS A 28 -15.75 -27.43 28.24
N LEU A 29 -15.24 -27.32 29.47
CA LEU A 29 -15.73 -26.40 30.48
C LEU A 29 -14.68 -25.31 30.73
N THR A 30 -14.97 -24.08 30.34
CA THR A 30 -14.01 -22.95 30.40
C THR A 30 -14.52 -21.80 31.27
N PRO A 31 -13.76 -21.34 32.28
CA PRO A 31 -14.10 -20.14 33.04
C PRO A 31 -13.82 -18.87 32.24
N ILE A 32 -14.86 -18.04 32.09
CA ILE A 32 -14.75 -16.65 31.65
C ILE A 32 -15.05 -15.79 32.88
N CYS A 33 -14.01 -15.26 33.53
CA CYS A 33 -14.10 -14.39 34.70
C CYS A 33 -12.89 -13.43 34.70
N PRO A 34 -13.07 -12.12 35.00
CA PRO A 34 -11.96 -11.16 35.09
C PRO A 34 -10.94 -11.51 36.18
N PHE A 35 -11.36 -12.20 37.25
CA PHE A 35 -10.50 -12.64 38.35
C PHE A 35 -10.44 -14.17 38.38
N ARG A 36 -9.57 -14.74 37.55
CA ARG A 36 -9.38 -16.20 37.45
C ARG A 36 -8.75 -16.75 38.75
N PRO A 37 -9.31 -17.79 39.39
CA PRO A 37 -8.63 -18.47 40.49
C PRO A 37 -7.30 -19.05 39.98
N ARG A 38 -6.19 -18.73 40.65
CA ARG A 38 -4.79 -19.03 40.20
C ARG A 38 -4.47 -20.52 39.91
N ARG A 39 -5.42 -21.45 40.04
CA ARG A 39 -5.20 -22.90 39.88
C ARG A 39 -6.24 -23.62 39.02
N TRP A 40 -7.20 -22.93 38.39
CA TRP A 40 -8.20 -23.59 37.53
C TRP A 40 -8.18 -23.05 36.10
N HIS A 41 -7.83 -23.92 35.15
CA HIS A 41 -7.61 -23.60 33.73
C HIS A 41 -8.76 -24.08 32.81
N GLY A 42 -9.88 -24.53 33.40
CA GLY A 42 -10.93 -25.26 32.68
C GLY A 42 -10.72 -26.78 32.73
N ALA A 43 -11.65 -27.52 32.14
CA ALA A 43 -11.61 -28.99 32.11
C ALA A 43 -12.12 -29.56 30.78
N LEU A 44 -11.49 -30.63 30.32
CA LEU A 44 -12.02 -31.50 29.26
C LEU A 44 -12.64 -32.72 29.92
N LEU A 45 -13.93 -32.93 29.66
CA LEU A 45 -14.71 -33.99 30.29
C LEU A 45 -15.26 -34.91 29.21
N PRO A 46 -15.38 -36.24 29.43
CA PRO A 46 -16.13 -37.11 28.55
C PRO A 46 -17.54 -36.58 28.30
N PHE A 47 -18.09 -36.75 27.09
CA PHE A 47 -19.44 -36.27 26.78
C PHE A 47 -20.54 -36.87 27.68
N SER A 48 -20.26 -38.03 28.29
CA SER A 48 -21.15 -38.70 29.24
C SER A 48 -21.13 -38.10 30.66
N THR A 49 -20.26 -37.13 30.93
CA THR A 49 -20.11 -36.53 32.25
C THR A 49 -21.30 -35.63 32.58
N THR A 50 -21.85 -35.80 33.78
CA THR A 50 -22.84 -34.87 34.36
C THR A 50 -22.11 -33.79 35.14
N ILE A 51 -22.38 -32.52 34.85
CA ILE A 51 -21.77 -31.37 35.54
C ILE A 51 -22.85 -30.67 36.36
N LYS A 52 -22.59 -30.44 37.65
CA LYS A 52 -23.49 -29.69 38.54
C LYS A 52 -22.79 -28.42 39.03
N PHE A 53 -23.46 -27.28 38.89
CA PHE A 53 -23.08 -26.02 39.52
C PHE A 53 -24.05 -25.72 40.66
N GLU A 54 -23.53 -25.49 41.86
CA GLU A 54 -24.30 -25.04 43.01
C GLU A 54 -23.90 -23.61 43.36
N ILE A 55 -24.90 -22.73 43.55
CA ILE A 55 -24.68 -21.32 43.81
C ILE A 55 -24.88 -21.09 45.31
N LEU A 56 -23.76 -21.08 46.04
CA LEU A 56 -23.72 -21.14 47.51
C LEU A 56 -24.42 -19.94 48.20
N GLU A 57 -24.48 -18.77 47.56
CA GLU A 57 -25.13 -17.56 48.11
C GLU A 57 -26.10 -16.88 47.11
N SER A 58 -26.94 -17.68 46.44
CA SER A 58 -27.87 -17.19 45.39
C SER A 58 -28.76 -16.02 45.83
N GLY A 59 -29.10 -15.92 47.12
CA GLY A 59 -29.92 -14.81 47.65
C GLY A 59 -29.18 -13.48 47.85
N LYS A 60 -27.84 -13.46 47.86
CA LYS A 60 -27.03 -12.22 47.96
C LYS A 60 -26.52 -11.75 46.62
N ARG A 61 -26.30 -12.68 45.68
CA ARG A 61 -25.79 -12.42 44.34
C ARG A 61 -26.59 -13.26 43.35
N PRO A 62 -27.62 -12.68 42.71
CA PRO A 62 -28.40 -13.41 41.71
C PRO A 62 -27.51 -13.76 40.52
N VAL A 63 -27.67 -14.98 40.02
CA VAL A 63 -26.89 -15.51 38.89
C VAL A 63 -27.85 -15.89 37.78
N ASN A 64 -27.58 -15.38 36.58
CA ASN A 64 -28.32 -15.72 35.37
C ASN A 64 -27.59 -16.81 34.58
N VAL A 65 -28.37 -17.64 33.87
CA VAL A 65 -27.89 -18.71 33.00
C VAL A 65 -28.59 -18.57 31.66
N ALA A 66 -27.81 -18.56 30.58
CA ALA A 66 -28.33 -18.54 29.22
C ALA A 66 -27.97 -19.86 28.50
N ALA A 67 -28.97 -20.49 27.87
CA ALA A 67 -28.82 -21.69 27.04
C ALA A 67 -29.84 -21.63 25.88
N ASP A 68 -29.42 -22.01 24.67
CA ASP A 68 -30.28 -22.04 23.46
C ASP A 68 -31.10 -20.76 23.24
N PHE A 69 -30.45 -19.59 23.41
CA PHE A 69 -31.05 -18.25 23.30
C PHE A 69 -32.14 -17.94 24.33
N GLN A 70 -32.27 -18.74 25.38
CA GLN A 70 -33.15 -18.47 26.52
C GLN A 70 -32.31 -18.14 27.76
N GLU A 71 -32.72 -17.11 28.50
CA GLU A 71 -32.07 -16.67 29.73
C GLU A 71 -32.97 -16.94 30.94
N PHE A 72 -32.37 -17.46 32.01
CA PHE A 72 -33.03 -17.78 33.28
C PHE A 72 -32.31 -17.04 34.42
N SER A 73 -33.04 -16.32 35.27
CA SER A 73 -32.50 -15.57 36.40
C SER A 73 -32.68 -16.27 37.75
N ASP A 74 -31.98 -15.79 38.78
CA ASP A 74 -32.11 -16.23 40.18
C ASP A 74 -31.87 -17.73 40.41
N ILE A 75 -30.88 -18.27 39.70
CA ILE A 75 -30.60 -19.70 39.70
C ILE A 75 -29.95 -20.13 41.02
N LYS A 76 -30.42 -21.24 41.59
CA LYS A 76 -29.83 -21.88 42.78
C LYS A 76 -28.84 -22.99 42.43
N SER A 77 -29.11 -23.70 41.33
CA SER A 77 -28.21 -24.72 40.79
C SER A 77 -28.45 -24.98 39.31
N VAL A 78 -27.43 -25.43 38.60
CA VAL A 78 -27.49 -25.82 37.18
C VAL A 78 -26.99 -27.24 37.03
N LEU A 79 -27.70 -28.07 36.28
CA LEU A 79 -27.29 -29.44 35.96
C LEU A 79 -27.17 -29.60 34.45
N ILE A 80 -25.98 -29.96 33.98
CA ILE A 80 -25.67 -30.18 32.56
C ILE A 80 -25.47 -31.68 32.34
N LYS A 81 -26.21 -32.25 31.38
CA LYS A 81 -26.16 -33.66 30.99
C LYS A 81 -26.28 -33.80 29.47
N SER A 82 -25.57 -34.77 28.90
CA SER A 82 -25.81 -35.20 27.52
C SER A 82 -27.01 -36.15 27.47
N LEU A 83 -27.98 -35.87 26.59
CA LEU A 83 -29.15 -36.72 26.35
C LEU A 83 -28.77 -37.89 25.42
N LYS A 84 -28.73 -39.12 25.98
CA LYS A 84 -28.34 -40.35 25.25
C LYS A 84 -29.47 -41.00 24.43
N ALA A 85 -30.68 -40.46 24.47
CA ALA A 85 -31.88 -41.14 23.95
C ALA A 85 -32.77 -40.20 23.15
N ASP A 86 -32.34 -39.79 21.95
CA ASP A 86 -33.26 -39.52 20.82
C ASP A 86 -32.60 -39.30 19.45
N LEU A 87 -31.34 -39.74 19.28
CA LEU A 87 -30.64 -39.65 17.98
C LEU A 87 -31.19 -40.63 16.91
N ARG A 88 -32.08 -41.56 17.28
CA ARG A 88 -32.68 -42.52 16.34
C ARG A 88 -34.08 -42.12 15.85
N SER A 89 -34.89 -41.40 16.63
CA SER A 89 -36.21 -40.92 16.20
C SER A 89 -36.10 -39.67 15.31
N MET A 90 -35.14 -38.78 15.59
CA MET A 90 -34.83 -37.66 14.70
C MET A 90 -34.21 -38.09 13.36
N LYS A 91 -33.56 -39.26 13.30
CA LYS A 91 -32.99 -39.80 12.05
C LYS A 91 -34.02 -40.10 10.97
N HIS A 92 -35.28 -40.36 11.33
CA HIS A 92 -36.30 -40.74 10.35
C HIS A 92 -36.93 -39.55 9.62
N ASN A 93 -36.83 -38.33 10.18
CA ASN A 93 -37.25 -37.07 9.53
C ASN A 93 -36.07 -36.21 9.01
N TYR A 94 -34.81 -36.66 9.20
CA TYR A 94 -33.62 -35.84 8.90
C TYR A 94 -33.12 -35.97 7.44
N THR A 95 -33.31 -37.12 6.79
CA THR A 95 -32.76 -37.38 5.45
C THR A 95 -33.42 -36.57 4.34
N THR A 96 -34.67 -36.13 4.51
CA THR A 96 -35.39 -35.28 3.56
C THR A 96 -35.13 -33.77 3.75
N ASN A 97 -34.68 -33.34 4.93
CA ASN A 97 -34.39 -31.94 5.26
C ASN A 97 -32.90 -31.57 5.21
N MET A 98 -31.97 -32.54 5.17
CA MET A 98 -30.53 -32.24 5.07
C MET A 98 -30.05 -31.90 3.65
N LEU A 99 -30.83 -32.20 2.62
CA LEU A 99 -30.47 -31.93 1.24
C LEU A 99 -30.83 -30.50 0.88
N GLU A 100 -29.84 -29.61 0.95
CA GLU A 100 -29.97 -28.20 0.57
C GLU A 100 -29.61 -27.98 -0.91
N GLU A 101 -30.38 -27.12 -1.57
CA GLU A 101 -30.10 -26.73 -2.95
C GLU A 101 -28.72 -26.09 -3.07
N LYS A 102 -27.94 -26.53 -4.06
CA LYS A 102 -26.59 -26.02 -4.36
C LYS A 102 -25.54 -26.22 -3.26
N VAL A 103 -25.76 -27.19 -2.36
CA VAL A 103 -24.80 -27.57 -1.32
C VAL A 103 -24.45 -29.05 -1.43
N PHE A 104 -23.15 -29.39 -1.32
CA PHE A 104 -22.72 -30.78 -1.21
C PHE A 104 -23.06 -31.32 0.17
N THR A 105 -23.97 -32.28 0.22
CA THR A 105 -24.46 -32.88 1.46
C THR A 105 -24.01 -34.33 1.54
N THR A 106 -23.22 -34.65 2.55
CA THR A 106 -22.80 -36.03 2.85
C THR A 106 -23.90 -36.74 3.63
N ILE A 107 -24.61 -37.68 2.97
CA ILE A 107 -25.77 -38.39 3.55
C ILE A 107 -25.30 -39.58 4.41
N THR A 108 -24.26 -40.27 3.95
CA THR A 108 -23.55 -41.31 4.69
C THR A 108 -22.06 -41.05 4.55
N LYS A 109 -21.22 -41.65 5.42
CA LYS A 109 -19.76 -41.42 5.47
C LYS A 109 -19.07 -41.46 4.10
N ASP A 110 -19.63 -42.25 3.17
CA ASP A 110 -19.06 -42.52 1.86
C ASP A 110 -19.98 -42.13 0.68
N ILE A 111 -21.12 -41.45 0.92
CA ILE A 111 -22.02 -40.95 -0.14
C ILE A 111 -22.27 -39.45 0.04
N THR A 112 -21.88 -38.66 -0.96
CA THR A 112 -22.13 -37.21 -1.01
C THR A 112 -23.02 -36.86 -2.19
N VAL A 113 -24.06 -36.06 -1.95
CA VAL A 113 -25.06 -35.68 -2.95
C VAL A 113 -25.10 -34.16 -3.11
N TYR A 114 -25.20 -33.71 -4.34
CA TYR A 114 -25.46 -32.33 -4.72
C TYR A 114 -26.60 -32.30 -5.73
N PHE A 115 -27.41 -31.26 -5.70
CA PHE A 115 -28.41 -30.99 -6.72
C PHE A 115 -28.63 -29.48 -6.86
N ASN A 116 -29.05 -29.05 -8.04
CA ASN A 116 -29.12 -27.62 -8.37
C ASN A 116 -30.43 -26.95 -7.93
N SER A 117 -31.55 -27.68 -8.01
CA SER A 117 -32.89 -27.19 -7.64
C SER A 117 -33.85 -28.33 -7.36
N LYS A 118 -34.81 -28.15 -6.45
CA LYS A 118 -35.89 -29.09 -6.15
C LYS A 118 -37.24 -28.52 -6.60
N LEU A 119 -38.00 -29.31 -7.33
CA LEU A 119 -39.35 -28.96 -7.76
C LEU A 119 -40.37 -29.24 -6.65
N ALA A 120 -41.55 -28.61 -6.76
CA ALA A 120 -42.63 -28.72 -5.77
C ALA A 120 -43.17 -30.16 -5.58
N ASP A 121 -42.96 -31.04 -6.57
CA ASP A 121 -43.31 -32.46 -6.54
C ASP A 121 -42.26 -33.35 -5.84
N GLY A 122 -41.17 -32.74 -5.34
CA GLY A 122 -40.05 -33.43 -4.70
C GLY A 122 -38.94 -33.86 -5.66
N THR A 123 -39.07 -33.59 -6.97
CA THR A 123 -38.08 -33.96 -7.98
C THR A 123 -36.86 -33.06 -7.92
N MET A 124 -35.66 -33.64 -7.76
CA MET A 124 -34.40 -32.90 -7.79
C MET A 124 -33.87 -32.83 -9.22
N LYS A 125 -33.27 -31.70 -9.61
CA LYS A 125 -32.64 -31.49 -10.93
C LYS A 125 -31.13 -31.26 -10.81
N GLY A 126 -30.39 -31.79 -11.78
CA GLY A 126 -28.93 -31.67 -11.86
C GLY A 126 -28.22 -32.34 -10.68
N LEU A 127 -28.52 -33.62 -10.45
CA LEU A 127 -27.94 -34.38 -9.34
C LEU A 127 -26.52 -34.81 -9.67
N ILE A 128 -25.65 -34.69 -8.67
CA ILE A 128 -24.32 -35.28 -8.64
C ILE A 128 -24.25 -36.13 -7.38
N ILE A 129 -23.96 -37.43 -7.52
CA ILE A 129 -23.76 -38.33 -6.40
C ILE A 129 -22.34 -38.90 -6.47
N PHE A 130 -21.55 -38.59 -5.46
CA PHE A 130 -20.25 -39.21 -5.22
C PHE A 130 -20.44 -40.42 -4.30
N ASP A 131 -20.12 -41.60 -4.82
CA ASP A 131 -20.19 -42.86 -4.09
C ASP A 131 -18.77 -43.44 -3.92
N ASN A 132 -18.25 -43.30 -2.71
CA ASN A 132 -16.92 -43.73 -2.30
C ASN A 132 -16.97 -45.01 -1.43
N ARG A 133 -18.09 -45.73 -1.39
CA ARG A 133 -18.24 -46.94 -0.55
C ARG A 133 -17.23 -48.05 -0.88
N LYS A 134 -16.71 -48.10 -2.11
CA LYS A 134 -15.63 -49.01 -2.51
C LYS A 134 -14.35 -48.22 -2.80
N ALA A 135 -13.33 -48.38 -1.96
CA ALA A 135 -12.06 -47.68 -2.07
C ALA A 135 -11.37 -47.89 -3.43
N ASP A 136 -11.50 -49.09 -4.00
CA ASP A 136 -10.89 -49.46 -5.29
C ASP A 136 -11.77 -49.13 -6.51
N ASN A 137 -12.98 -48.57 -6.30
CA ASN A 137 -13.97 -48.42 -7.36
C ASN A 137 -14.92 -47.22 -7.10
N GLN A 138 -14.34 -46.03 -6.93
CA GLN A 138 -15.08 -44.79 -6.68
C GLN A 138 -15.94 -44.43 -7.90
N ALA A 139 -17.22 -44.14 -7.66
CA ALA A 139 -18.17 -43.80 -8.72
C ALA A 139 -18.72 -42.38 -8.55
N ILE A 140 -18.72 -41.63 -9.64
CA ILE A 140 -19.39 -40.32 -9.72
C ILE A 140 -20.58 -40.47 -10.66
N LEU A 141 -21.78 -40.22 -10.16
CA LEU A 141 -23.04 -40.30 -10.89
C LEU A 141 -23.53 -38.89 -11.16
N PHE A 142 -23.78 -38.58 -12.43
CA PHE A 142 -24.47 -37.36 -12.84
C PHE A 142 -25.85 -37.75 -13.37
N ALA A 143 -26.90 -37.08 -12.92
CA ALA A 143 -28.25 -37.30 -13.42
C ALA A 143 -28.99 -35.99 -13.65
N GLN A 144 -29.75 -35.90 -14.74
CA GLN A 144 -30.55 -34.72 -15.04
C GLN A 144 -31.65 -34.51 -14.00
N SER A 145 -32.25 -35.60 -13.52
CA SER A 145 -33.24 -35.55 -12.45
C SER A 145 -33.23 -36.81 -11.60
N GLY A 146 -33.78 -36.74 -10.40
CA GLY A 146 -33.89 -37.89 -9.51
C GLY A 146 -34.75 -37.63 -8.29
N ASN A 147 -35.35 -38.70 -7.78
CA ASN A 147 -36.31 -38.65 -6.67
C ASN A 147 -35.83 -39.56 -5.55
N LEU A 148 -35.91 -39.08 -4.31
CA LEU A 148 -35.66 -39.90 -3.13
C LEU A 148 -36.97 -40.57 -2.73
N LYS A 149 -37.00 -41.91 -2.75
CA LYS A 149 -38.12 -42.71 -2.27
C LYS A 149 -37.72 -43.46 -1.01
N THR A 150 -38.59 -43.47 -0.01
CA THR A 150 -38.38 -44.18 1.25
C THR A 150 -39.47 -45.22 1.42
N SER A 151 -39.09 -46.50 1.57
CA SER A 151 -40.03 -47.62 1.75
C SER A 151 -39.45 -48.60 2.77
N ASN A 152 -40.23 -49.00 3.77
CA ASN A 152 -39.88 -50.03 4.78
C ASN A 152 -38.40 -50.03 5.21
N SER A 153 -37.98 -48.92 5.83
CA SER A 153 -36.66 -48.69 6.44
C SER A 153 -35.42 -48.56 5.52
N THR A 154 -35.59 -48.53 4.19
CA THR A 154 -34.51 -48.19 3.24
C THR A 154 -34.86 -46.93 2.41
N SER A 155 -33.86 -46.08 2.18
CA SER A 155 -33.99 -44.86 1.36
C SER A 155 -33.21 -45.05 0.07
N VAL A 156 -33.85 -44.77 -1.06
CA VAL A 156 -33.34 -45.07 -2.39
C VAL A 156 -33.46 -43.86 -3.30
N PHE A 157 -32.37 -43.49 -3.97
CA PHE A 157 -32.38 -42.53 -5.06
C PHE A 157 -32.74 -43.21 -6.37
N GLN A 158 -33.84 -42.79 -6.98
CA GLN A 158 -34.17 -43.14 -8.35
C GLN A 158 -33.70 -42.01 -9.27
N LEU A 159 -32.60 -42.24 -9.99
CA LEU A 159 -32.00 -41.30 -10.93
C LEU A 159 -32.54 -41.53 -12.34
N HIS A 160 -32.80 -40.44 -13.04
CA HIS A 160 -33.33 -40.44 -14.40
C HIS A 160 -32.40 -39.68 -15.34
N THR A 161 -31.98 -40.38 -16.40
CA THR A 161 -31.12 -39.89 -17.50
C THR A 161 -29.81 -39.27 -17.02
N GLY A 162 -28.73 -40.04 -17.10
CA GLY A 162 -27.46 -39.65 -16.51
C GLY A 162 -26.29 -40.50 -17.01
N ASN A 163 -25.12 -40.27 -16.41
CA ASN A 163 -23.93 -41.06 -16.66
C ASN A 163 -23.17 -41.34 -15.37
N ARG A 164 -22.57 -42.53 -15.32
CA ARG A 164 -21.76 -43.04 -14.23
C ARG A 164 -20.30 -43.08 -14.67
N GLN A 165 -19.46 -42.38 -13.94
CA GLN A 165 -18.02 -42.34 -14.12
C GLN A 165 -17.32 -43.16 -13.05
N ILE A 166 -16.43 -44.04 -13.46
CA ILE A 166 -15.71 -44.99 -12.59
C ILE A 166 -14.26 -45.06 -13.05
N HIS A 167 -13.29 -45.11 -12.14
CA HIS A 167 -11.91 -45.43 -12.50
C HIS A 167 -11.68 -46.95 -12.40
N ASP A 168 -11.24 -47.58 -13.48
CA ASP A 168 -10.76 -48.98 -13.46
C ASP A 168 -9.43 -49.09 -12.67
N HIS A 169 -9.04 -50.30 -12.27
CA HIS A 169 -7.80 -50.59 -11.54
C HIS A 169 -6.52 -50.08 -12.23
N ASN A 170 -6.58 -49.84 -13.54
CA ASN A 170 -5.50 -49.26 -14.35
C ASN A 170 -5.51 -47.71 -14.40
N GLY A 171 -6.39 -47.03 -13.65
CA GLY A 171 -6.53 -45.58 -13.61
C GLY A 171 -7.31 -44.97 -14.79
N ASN A 172 -7.90 -45.79 -15.65
CA ASN A 172 -8.67 -45.33 -16.81
C ASN A 172 -10.13 -45.03 -16.42
N LEU A 173 -10.63 -43.87 -16.85
CA LEU A 173 -12.02 -43.46 -16.60
C LEU A 173 -12.99 -44.20 -17.54
N THR A 174 -13.87 -45.00 -16.97
CA THR A 174 -15.02 -45.63 -17.64
C THR A 174 -16.25 -44.75 -17.42
N ASN A 175 -16.92 -44.36 -18.51
CA ASN A 175 -18.16 -43.58 -18.47
C ASN A 175 -19.31 -44.39 -19.07
N LEU A 176 -20.36 -44.65 -18.30
CA LEU A 176 -21.52 -45.44 -18.70
C LEU A 176 -22.79 -44.60 -18.59
N THR A 177 -23.50 -44.42 -19.69
CA THR A 177 -24.80 -43.73 -19.70
C THR A 177 -25.92 -44.64 -19.19
N PHE A 178 -26.92 -44.06 -18.52
CA PHE A 178 -28.11 -44.77 -18.04
C PHE A 178 -29.37 -43.92 -18.21
N THR A 179 -30.49 -44.58 -18.53
CA THR A 179 -31.81 -43.94 -18.61
C THR A 179 -32.51 -43.92 -17.25
N SER A 180 -32.32 -44.96 -16.44
CA SER A 180 -32.77 -45.04 -15.06
C SER A 180 -31.75 -45.82 -14.23
N LEU A 181 -31.39 -45.30 -13.06
CA LEU A 181 -30.51 -45.97 -12.12
C LEU A 181 -31.05 -45.82 -10.70
N VAL A 182 -31.02 -46.91 -9.95
CA VAL A 182 -31.51 -46.95 -8.58
C VAL A 182 -30.31 -47.11 -7.65
N VAL A 183 -30.11 -46.16 -6.73
CA VAL A 183 -29.00 -46.12 -5.78
C VAL A 183 -29.56 -46.23 -4.36
N GLU A 184 -29.29 -47.34 -3.70
CA GLU A 184 -29.73 -47.57 -2.32
C GLU A 184 -28.74 -47.00 -1.30
N LEU A 185 -29.25 -46.29 -0.29
CA LEU A 185 -28.45 -45.57 0.70
C LEU A 185 -28.06 -46.42 1.92
N SER A 186 -28.65 -47.62 2.09
CA SER A 186 -28.63 -48.36 3.36
C SER A 186 -27.82 -49.66 3.40
N ASN A 187 -27.23 -50.15 2.30
CA ASN A 187 -26.39 -51.36 2.34
C ASN A 187 -25.28 -51.39 1.28
N GLU A 188 -24.22 -52.16 1.57
CA GLU A 188 -23.21 -52.57 0.59
C GLU A 188 -23.80 -53.61 -0.36
N ASN A 189 -23.63 -53.38 -1.67
CA ASN A 189 -23.98 -54.26 -2.79
C ASN A 189 -25.48 -54.41 -3.13
N GLN A 190 -25.99 -53.54 -4.01
CA GLN A 190 -26.81 -53.93 -5.19
C GLN A 190 -27.10 -52.69 -6.07
N ASP A 191 -26.27 -52.44 -7.08
CA ASP A 191 -26.63 -51.54 -8.18
C ASP A 191 -27.38 -52.36 -9.25
N SER A 192 -28.68 -52.12 -9.44
CA SER A 192 -29.42 -52.72 -10.55
C SER A 192 -29.42 -51.76 -11.75
N LEU A 193 -28.48 -51.96 -12.67
CA LEU A 193 -28.44 -51.27 -13.96
C LEU A 193 -29.44 -51.91 -14.93
N MET A 194 -30.58 -51.28 -15.16
CA MET A 194 -31.50 -51.65 -16.25
C MET A 194 -31.06 -50.96 -17.54
N ARG A 195 -30.25 -51.64 -18.36
CA ARG A 195 -29.81 -51.15 -19.68
C ARG A 195 -30.74 -51.68 -20.77
N ASN A 196 -31.54 -50.82 -21.39
CA ASN A 196 -32.28 -51.18 -22.60
C ASN A 196 -31.37 -51.00 -23.82
N ASN A 197 -31.13 -52.10 -24.53
CA ASN A 197 -30.48 -52.23 -25.84
C ASN A 197 -28.95 -52.04 -25.93
N SER A 198 -28.34 -53.01 -26.60
CA SER A 198 -26.92 -53.31 -26.79
C SER A 198 -26.17 -52.38 -27.76
N LYS A 199 -26.32 -51.05 -27.63
CA LYS A 199 -25.53 -50.09 -28.43
C LYS A 199 -24.84 -49.07 -27.53
N ARG A 200 -23.51 -49.04 -27.58
CA ARG A 200 -22.69 -48.00 -26.94
C ARG A 200 -22.90 -46.67 -27.66
N GLU A 201 -23.00 -45.58 -26.91
CA GLU A 201 -23.07 -44.23 -27.48
C GLU A 201 -21.68 -43.74 -27.92
N ILE A 202 -21.62 -42.78 -28.85
CA ILE A 202 -20.36 -42.31 -29.49
C ILE A 202 -19.35 -41.74 -28.47
N ASN A 203 -19.85 -41.15 -27.38
CA ASN A 203 -19.07 -40.64 -26.24
C ASN A 203 -18.50 -41.75 -25.33
N GLU A 204 -18.92 -43.01 -25.49
CA GLU A 204 -18.45 -44.16 -24.71
C GLU A 204 -17.27 -44.91 -25.36
N TYR A 205 -16.85 -44.49 -26.56
CA TYR A 205 -15.72 -45.11 -27.29
C TYR A 205 -14.39 -44.40 -26.98
N TYR A 206 -13.34 -45.19 -26.75
CA TYR A 206 -11.98 -44.66 -26.53
C TYR A 206 -11.39 -44.08 -27.83
N ILE A 207 -10.44 -43.14 -27.74
CA ILE A 207 -9.83 -42.50 -28.92
C ILE A 207 -9.25 -43.52 -29.92
N ARG A 208 -8.66 -44.62 -29.43
CA ARG A 208 -8.14 -45.71 -30.26
C ARG A 208 -9.24 -46.49 -30.99
N GLU A 209 -10.41 -46.62 -30.36
CA GLU A 209 -11.58 -47.31 -30.90
C GLU A 209 -12.36 -46.40 -31.85
N LEU A 210 -12.29 -45.08 -31.65
CA LEU A 210 -12.80 -44.09 -32.60
C LEU A 210 -11.96 -44.08 -33.88
N LEU A 211 -10.63 -44.11 -33.76
CA LEU A 211 -9.71 -44.11 -34.91
C LEU A 211 -9.61 -45.47 -35.62
N ASN A 212 -9.93 -46.57 -34.92
CA ASN A 212 -9.97 -47.91 -35.49
C ASN A 212 -11.21 -48.69 -34.98
N PRO A 213 -12.41 -48.37 -35.50
CA PRO A 213 -13.66 -48.96 -35.02
C PRO A 213 -13.77 -50.44 -35.41
N PRO A 214 -14.38 -51.28 -34.55
CA PRO A 214 -14.41 -52.72 -34.74
C PRO A 214 -15.14 -53.13 -36.02
N ALA A 215 -14.69 -54.24 -36.62
CA ALA A 215 -15.00 -54.63 -38.00
C ALA A 215 -16.44 -55.15 -38.21
N ASP A 216 -17.15 -55.43 -37.11
CA ASP A 216 -18.53 -55.89 -37.04
C ASP A 216 -19.56 -54.75 -37.21
N LEU A 217 -19.12 -53.49 -37.17
CA LEU A 217 -20.00 -52.32 -37.33
C LEU A 217 -20.26 -51.96 -38.80
N PRO A 218 -21.49 -51.51 -39.15
CA PRO A 218 -21.81 -51.03 -40.50
C PRO A 218 -20.90 -49.88 -40.95
N GLN A 219 -20.50 -49.88 -42.24
CA GLN A 219 -19.54 -48.93 -42.83
C GLN A 219 -19.82 -47.46 -42.45
N HIS A 220 -21.09 -47.02 -42.54
CA HIS A 220 -21.49 -45.66 -42.21
C HIS A 220 -21.23 -45.29 -40.74
N GLN A 221 -21.43 -46.22 -39.79
CA GLN A 221 -21.15 -45.96 -38.37
C GLN A 221 -19.64 -45.90 -38.11
N ARG A 222 -18.85 -46.74 -38.79
CA ARG A 222 -17.38 -46.71 -38.71
C ARG A 222 -16.82 -45.38 -39.20
N THR A 223 -17.31 -44.86 -40.33
CA THR A 223 -16.89 -43.54 -40.84
C THR A 223 -17.23 -42.42 -39.86
N LYS A 224 -18.39 -42.48 -39.20
CA LYS A 224 -18.81 -41.49 -38.20
C LYS A 224 -17.92 -41.49 -36.96
N LEU A 225 -17.52 -42.67 -36.48
CA LEU A 225 -16.60 -42.82 -35.33
C LEU A 225 -15.19 -42.33 -35.67
N ILE A 226 -14.69 -42.62 -36.88
CA ILE A 226 -13.37 -42.14 -37.35
C ILE A 226 -13.37 -40.60 -37.48
N ALA A 227 -14.43 -40.02 -38.03
CA ALA A 227 -14.56 -38.56 -38.15
C ALA A 227 -14.54 -37.88 -36.78
N GLU A 228 -15.28 -38.43 -35.81
CA GLU A 228 -15.27 -37.95 -34.41
C GLU A 228 -13.88 -38.10 -33.77
N GLY A 229 -13.18 -39.21 -34.03
CA GLY A 229 -11.81 -39.42 -33.56
C GLY A 229 -10.82 -38.38 -34.09
N HIS A 230 -10.89 -38.06 -35.39
CA HIS A 230 -10.09 -36.98 -35.98
C HIS A 230 -10.45 -35.61 -35.42
N GLN A 231 -11.74 -35.31 -35.24
CA GLN A 231 -12.18 -34.03 -34.67
C GLN A 231 -11.65 -33.83 -33.24
N ARG A 232 -11.63 -34.88 -32.41
CA ARG A 232 -11.09 -34.82 -31.05
C ARG A 232 -9.57 -34.66 -30.99
N LEU A 233 -8.84 -35.12 -32.01
CA LEU A 233 -7.39 -34.89 -32.14
C LEU A 233 -7.07 -33.46 -32.61
N ILE A 234 -7.90 -32.89 -33.49
CA ILE A 234 -7.67 -31.57 -34.07
C ILE A 234 -8.10 -30.45 -33.10
N TRP A 235 -9.12 -30.66 -32.27
CA TRP A 235 -9.68 -29.63 -31.37
C TRP A 235 -8.65 -28.98 -30.42
N PRO A 236 -7.73 -29.71 -29.76
CA PRO A 236 -6.67 -29.09 -28.96
C PRO A 236 -5.66 -28.30 -29.79
N MET A 237 -5.44 -28.70 -31.05
CA MET A 237 -4.50 -28.04 -31.96
C MET A 237 -5.03 -26.68 -32.45
N TYR A 238 -6.35 -26.47 -32.52
CA TYR A 238 -6.94 -25.18 -32.86
C TYR A 238 -6.51 -24.06 -31.89
N ASN A 239 -6.35 -24.35 -30.59
CA ASN A 239 -5.87 -23.37 -29.62
C ASN A 239 -4.42 -22.96 -29.91
N PHE A 240 -3.56 -23.91 -30.30
CA PHE A 240 -2.19 -23.58 -30.70
C PHE A 240 -2.17 -22.79 -32.01
N VAL A 241 -2.97 -23.18 -33.00
CA VAL A 241 -3.07 -22.45 -34.27
C VAL A 241 -3.53 -21.02 -34.03
N LEU A 242 -4.54 -20.79 -33.20
CA LEU A 242 -5.00 -19.44 -32.83
C LEU A 242 -3.89 -18.64 -32.15
N VAL A 243 -3.19 -19.22 -31.17
CA VAL A 243 -2.06 -18.57 -30.47
C VAL A 243 -0.91 -18.24 -31.42
N PHE A 244 -0.56 -19.15 -32.35
CA PHE A 244 0.46 -18.89 -33.35
C PHE A 244 0.01 -17.87 -34.39
N LEU A 245 -1.28 -17.81 -34.72
CA LEU A 245 -1.87 -16.79 -35.58
C LEU A 245 -1.78 -15.41 -34.89
N THR A 246 -2.16 -15.30 -33.60
CA THR A 246 -1.99 -14.06 -32.83
C THR A 246 -0.53 -13.66 -32.71
N LEU A 247 0.38 -14.62 -32.45
CA LEU A 247 1.82 -14.36 -32.45
C LEU A 247 2.30 -13.86 -33.81
N SER A 248 1.81 -14.44 -34.92
CA SER A 248 2.21 -14.05 -36.27
C SER A 248 1.74 -12.64 -36.64
N VAL A 249 0.58 -12.22 -36.13
CA VAL A 249 0.06 -10.85 -36.27
C VAL A 249 0.83 -9.88 -35.38
N PHE A 250 1.18 -10.27 -34.15
CA PHE A 250 2.04 -9.47 -33.26
C PHE A 250 3.48 -9.34 -33.77
N LEU A 251 4.01 -10.36 -34.43
CA LEU A 251 5.36 -10.38 -35.00
C LEU A 251 5.46 -9.68 -36.37
N ARG A 252 4.33 -9.42 -37.04
CA ARG A 252 4.27 -8.69 -38.33
C ARG A 252 4.13 -7.18 -38.20
N GLN A 253 3.83 -6.66 -37.01
CA GLN A 253 4.09 -5.24 -36.79
C GLN A 253 5.61 -5.01 -36.81
N PRO A 254 6.12 -3.89 -37.37
CA PRO A 254 7.52 -3.54 -37.22
C PRO A 254 7.77 -3.29 -35.74
N TYR A 255 8.10 -4.36 -35.02
CA TYR A 255 8.43 -4.33 -33.62
C TYR A 255 9.78 -3.65 -33.52
N ASN A 256 9.73 -2.32 -33.42
CA ASN A 256 10.89 -1.46 -33.24
C ASN A 256 11.44 -1.74 -31.84
N LYS A 257 12.21 -2.83 -31.71
CA LYS A 257 12.89 -3.30 -30.49
C LYS A 257 13.90 -2.27 -29.93
N LYS A 258 13.95 -1.07 -30.49
CA LYS A 258 14.76 0.07 -30.04
C LYS A 258 13.97 1.22 -29.39
N SER A 259 12.64 1.28 -29.39
CA SER A 259 11.95 2.50 -28.88
C SER A 259 11.42 2.47 -27.45
N HIS A 260 11.04 1.32 -26.85
CA HIS A 260 10.31 1.35 -25.56
C HIS A 260 11.01 0.76 -24.31
N LEU A 261 12.19 0.15 -24.44
CA LEU A 261 12.97 -0.34 -23.28
C LEU A 261 14.48 -0.01 -23.37
N LYS A 262 14.85 0.88 -24.29
CA LYS A 262 16.18 1.46 -24.45
C LYS A 262 16.09 2.95 -24.77
N GLN A 263 15.27 3.70 -24.02
CA GLN A 263 15.72 5.07 -23.76
C GLN A 263 16.91 4.95 -22.82
N ASN A 264 18.11 5.04 -23.39
CA ASN A 264 19.32 5.39 -22.65
C ASN A 264 19.10 6.80 -22.08
N TYR A 265 18.26 6.93 -21.04
CA TYR A 265 18.36 8.08 -20.15
C TYR A 265 19.76 7.98 -19.56
N MET A 266 20.63 8.91 -19.98
CA MET A 266 21.98 9.02 -19.48
C MET A 266 21.87 9.09 -17.96
N THR A 267 22.33 8.06 -17.25
CA THR A 267 22.21 7.98 -15.80
C THR A 267 22.90 9.21 -15.20
N VAL A 268 22.10 10.13 -14.66
CA VAL A 268 22.61 11.39 -14.10
C VAL A 268 23.46 11.07 -12.88
N GLN A 269 24.78 11.22 -13.02
CA GLN A 269 25.73 10.89 -11.97
C GLN A 269 25.89 12.03 -10.96
N ASP A 270 25.85 13.27 -11.45
CA ASP A 270 26.13 14.49 -10.69
C ASP A 270 25.22 15.66 -11.11
N LEU A 271 25.32 16.77 -10.38
CA LEU A 271 24.54 17.98 -10.65
C LEU A 271 24.87 18.63 -12.01
N PRO A 272 26.14 18.78 -12.43
CA PRO A 272 26.47 19.33 -13.75
C PRO A 272 25.89 18.55 -14.93
N GLN A 273 25.87 17.21 -14.89
CA GLN A 273 25.19 16.40 -15.90
C GLN A 273 23.69 16.67 -15.92
N PHE A 274 23.06 16.85 -14.74
CA PHE A 274 21.64 17.20 -14.66
C PHE A 274 21.36 18.56 -15.30
N LEU A 275 22.19 19.56 -15.04
CA LEU A 275 22.05 20.89 -15.63
C LEU A 275 22.14 20.86 -17.15
N LYS A 276 23.07 20.08 -17.72
CA LYS A 276 23.16 19.87 -19.18
C LYS A 276 21.89 19.25 -19.75
N LEU A 277 21.29 18.30 -19.04
CA LEU A 277 20.01 17.70 -19.43
C LEU A 277 18.88 18.74 -19.41
N LEU A 278 18.80 19.56 -18.36
CA LEU A 278 17.79 20.62 -18.25
C LEU A 278 17.97 21.69 -19.33
N GLU A 279 19.20 22.13 -19.58
CA GLU A 279 19.54 23.11 -20.61
C GLU A 279 19.13 22.64 -22.00
N LYS A 280 19.43 21.38 -22.34
CA LYS A 280 19.02 20.76 -23.62
C LYS A 280 17.50 20.75 -23.81
N ASN A 281 16.74 20.62 -22.72
CA ASN A 281 15.28 20.58 -22.74
C ASN A 281 14.61 21.95 -22.51
N GLY A 282 15.37 23.06 -22.50
CA GLY A 282 14.82 24.39 -22.26
C GLY A 282 14.36 24.66 -20.82
N HIS A 283 14.79 23.82 -19.87
CA HIS A 283 14.42 23.90 -18.46
C HIS A 283 15.50 24.56 -17.56
N LEU A 284 16.57 25.10 -18.15
CA LEU A 284 17.60 25.88 -17.45
C LEU A 284 17.83 27.20 -18.18
N LYS A 285 17.94 28.30 -17.42
CA LYS A 285 18.34 29.61 -17.92
C LYS A 285 19.62 30.06 -17.22
N ARG A 286 20.64 30.38 -18.01
CA ARG A 286 21.86 31.07 -17.55
C ARG A 286 21.61 32.58 -17.49
N ILE A 287 22.03 33.19 -16.40
CA ILE A 287 21.91 34.62 -16.13
C ILE A 287 23.33 35.17 -15.97
N SER A 288 23.77 35.92 -16.98
CA SER A 288 25.06 36.61 -17.00
C SER A 288 24.98 38.04 -16.46
N TYR A 289 23.78 38.59 -16.26
CA TYR A 289 23.63 39.89 -15.61
C TYR A 289 24.11 39.77 -14.14
N PRO A 290 24.86 40.76 -13.61
CA PRO A 290 25.27 40.75 -12.20
C PRO A 290 24.07 40.80 -11.25
N VAL A 291 23.94 39.82 -10.35
CA VAL A 291 22.82 39.75 -9.39
C VAL A 291 23.35 39.53 -7.97
N SER A 292 22.77 40.24 -6.99
CA SER A 292 23.15 40.13 -5.59
C SER A 292 22.57 38.89 -4.89
N THR A 293 23.36 38.26 -4.01
CA THR A 293 22.89 37.25 -3.05
C THR A 293 21.96 37.84 -1.99
N ASN A 294 21.99 39.16 -1.79
CA ASN A 294 21.12 39.85 -0.86
C ASN A 294 19.78 40.16 -1.53
N LEU A 295 18.75 39.36 -1.26
CA LEU A 295 17.36 39.53 -1.71
C LEU A 295 17.10 39.37 -3.22
N GLU A 296 18.01 39.80 -4.11
CA GLU A 296 17.75 39.86 -5.55
C GLU A 296 17.58 38.49 -6.22
N ILE A 297 18.48 37.53 -5.96
CA ILE A 297 18.32 36.17 -6.50
C ILE A 297 17.00 35.55 -6.03
N THR A 298 16.60 35.82 -4.78
CA THR A 298 15.33 35.34 -4.21
C THR A 298 14.13 35.90 -4.98
N GLU A 299 14.07 37.21 -5.21
CA GLU A 299 12.95 37.83 -5.94
C GLU A 299 12.89 37.36 -7.40
N ILE A 300 14.03 37.18 -8.07
CA ILE A 300 14.07 36.63 -9.43
C ILE A 300 13.57 35.19 -9.44
N SER A 301 14.05 34.36 -8.52
CA SER A 301 13.62 32.96 -8.37
C SER A 301 12.12 32.85 -8.07
N ARG A 302 11.60 33.75 -7.22
CA ARG A 302 10.17 33.82 -6.89
C ARG A 302 9.30 34.16 -8.09
N ARG A 303 9.67 35.17 -8.86
CA ARG A 303 8.96 35.53 -10.10
C ARG A 303 9.05 34.41 -11.15
N ALA A 304 10.19 33.73 -11.24
CA ALA A 304 10.36 32.60 -12.13
C ALA A 304 9.43 31.45 -11.74
N LEU A 305 9.38 31.06 -10.46
CA LEU A 305 8.48 30.02 -9.96
C LEU A 305 7.01 30.34 -10.25
N LEU A 306 6.55 31.54 -9.91
CA LEU A 306 5.16 31.97 -10.12
C LEU A 306 4.74 31.97 -11.60
N LYS A 307 5.71 32.07 -12.52
CA LYS A 307 5.50 31.99 -13.98
C LYS A 307 5.80 30.60 -14.56
N ASN A 308 5.96 29.57 -13.72
CA ASN A 308 6.38 28.22 -14.12
C ASN A 308 7.68 28.20 -14.96
N GLY A 309 8.62 29.07 -14.59
CA GLY A 309 9.88 29.29 -15.28
C GLY A 309 10.91 28.16 -15.09
N PRO A 310 12.05 28.25 -15.81
CA PRO A 310 13.14 27.28 -15.73
C PRO A 310 13.92 27.36 -14.41
N ALA A 311 14.80 26.38 -14.18
CA ALA A 311 15.87 26.53 -13.19
C ALA A 311 16.80 27.68 -13.60
N LEU A 312 17.43 28.34 -12.62
CA LEU A 312 18.23 29.55 -12.86
C LEU A 312 19.67 29.35 -12.40
N LEU A 313 20.61 29.52 -13.32
CA LEU A 313 22.05 29.51 -13.03
C LEU A 313 22.60 30.92 -13.17
N PHE A 314 22.93 31.56 -12.06
CA PHE A 314 23.53 32.88 -11.99
C PHE A 314 25.05 32.76 -12.07
N GLU A 315 25.64 33.30 -13.13
CA GLU A 315 27.08 33.16 -13.41
C GLU A 315 27.89 34.32 -12.86
N ASN A 316 27.28 35.51 -12.75
CA ASN A 316 27.88 36.71 -12.19
C ASN A 316 27.14 37.10 -10.91
N VAL A 317 27.68 36.71 -9.75
CA VAL A 317 27.01 36.88 -8.46
C VAL A 317 27.77 37.86 -7.58
N ILE A 318 27.05 38.84 -7.03
CA ILE A 318 27.59 39.82 -6.08
C ILE A 318 27.20 39.33 -4.67
N LYS A 319 28.19 39.04 -3.83
CA LYS A 319 27.96 38.60 -2.45
C LYS A 319 27.42 39.76 -1.58
N ASN A 320 26.92 39.42 -0.40
CA ASN A 320 26.41 40.41 0.56
C ASN A 320 27.46 41.46 1.00
N ASP A 321 28.75 41.12 0.93
CA ASP A 321 29.86 42.02 1.23
C ASP A 321 30.23 42.96 0.06
N GLY A 322 29.48 42.90 -1.06
CA GLY A 322 29.71 43.68 -2.27
C GLY A 322 30.78 43.11 -3.21
N THR A 323 31.45 42.01 -2.84
CA THR A 323 32.47 41.37 -3.69
C THR A 323 31.86 40.39 -4.68
N ASN A 324 32.52 40.21 -5.82
CA ASN A 324 32.10 39.20 -6.80
C ASN A 324 32.42 37.80 -6.30
N SER A 325 31.46 36.88 -6.41
CA SER A 325 31.69 35.46 -6.18
C SER A 325 32.35 34.83 -7.40
N THR A 326 33.30 33.93 -7.16
CA THR A 326 33.87 33.05 -8.19
C THR A 326 33.04 31.78 -8.40
N ILE A 327 32.00 31.58 -7.59
CA ILE A 327 31.15 30.40 -7.57
C ILE A 327 29.76 30.79 -8.09
N PRO A 328 29.25 30.17 -9.18
CA PRO A 328 27.90 30.43 -9.65
C PRO A 328 26.84 29.90 -8.68
N VAL A 329 25.68 30.55 -8.66
CA VAL A 329 24.54 30.16 -7.82
C VAL A 329 23.47 29.51 -8.68
N LEU A 330 23.02 28.32 -8.29
CA LEU A 330 21.90 27.62 -8.89
C LEU A 330 20.69 27.68 -7.96
N THR A 331 19.53 28.06 -8.50
CA THR A 331 18.26 28.11 -7.76
C THR A 331 17.10 27.62 -8.62
N ASN A 332 15.91 27.49 -8.00
CA ASN A 332 14.67 27.14 -8.69
C ASN A 332 14.75 25.76 -9.38
N LEU A 333 15.65 24.88 -8.91
CA LEU A 333 16.00 23.63 -9.57
C LEU A 333 14.82 22.65 -9.59
N TYR A 334 14.14 22.52 -8.45
CA TYR A 334 13.02 21.61 -8.22
C TYR A 334 11.67 22.33 -8.18
N ALA A 335 11.60 23.59 -8.59
CA ALA A 335 10.35 24.36 -8.67
C ALA A 335 9.46 23.98 -9.88
N SER A 336 9.48 22.71 -10.28
CA SER A 336 8.63 22.16 -11.34
C SER A 336 8.54 20.64 -11.16
N THR A 337 7.32 20.11 -11.18
CA THR A 337 7.05 18.68 -11.12
C THR A 337 7.74 17.91 -12.26
N GLN A 338 7.86 18.51 -13.45
CA GLN A 338 8.58 17.93 -14.57
C GLN A 338 10.09 17.81 -14.29
N ARG A 339 10.72 18.85 -13.71
CA ARG A 339 12.14 18.78 -13.34
C ARG A 339 12.39 17.77 -12.21
N ILE A 340 11.47 17.67 -11.26
CA ILE A 340 11.52 16.66 -10.19
C ILE A 340 11.44 15.25 -10.79
N ALA A 341 10.51 14.99 -11.70
CA ALA A 341 10.39 13.71 -12.40
C ALA A 341 11.68 13.36 -13.15
N LEU A 342 12.27 14.31 -13.89
CA LEU A 342 13.57 14.12 -14.55
C LEU A 342 14.69 13.81 -13.55
N GLY A 343 14.70 14.47 -12.38
CA GLY A 343 15.65 14.21 -11.30
C GLY A 343 15.51 12.81 -10.68
N LEU A 344 14.33 12.22 -10.76
CA LEU A 344 14.02 10.83 -10.37
C LEU A 344 14.24 9.83 -11.51
N ASN A 345 14.80 10.27 -12.65
CA ASN A 345 14.98 9.47 -13.85
C ASN A 345 13.66 8.91 -14.41
N LEU A 346 12.57 9.67 -14.24
CA LEU A 346 11.24 9.40 -14.79
C LEU A 346 11.02 10.26 -16.05
N ALA A 347 10.20 9.76 -16.98
CA ALA A 347 9.93 10.48 -18.21
C ALA A 347 9.03 11.69 -17.96
N ASN A 348 7.94 11.48 -17.21
CA ASN A 348 6.92 12.50 -16.96
C ASN A 348 6.46 12.47 -15.50
N LYS A 349 5.71 13.51 -15.10
CA LYS A 349 5.05 13.59 -13.78
C LYS A 349 4.09 12.41 -13.52
N GLU A 350 3.44 11.85 -14.55
CA GLU A 350 2.49 10.73 -14.37
C GLU A 350 3.17 9.47 -13.82
N ASP A 351 4.48 9.32 -14.02
CA ASP A 351 5.24 8.17 -13.54
C ASP A 351 5.58 8.26 -12.04
N LEU A 352 5.35 9.41 -11.39
CA LEU A 352 5.55 9.57 -9.93
C LEU A 352 4.64 8.63 -9.13
N ARG A 353 3.39 8.43 -9.56
CA ARG A 353 2.45 7.52 -8.90
C ARG A 353 2.87 6.06 -9.04
N LYS A 354 3.31 5.64 -10.25
CA LYS A 354 3.91 4.31 -10.48
C LYS A 354 5.16 4.09 -9.62
N PHE A 355 5.95 5.14 -9.43
CA PHE A 355 7.09 5.09 -8.52
C PHE A 355 6.64 4.92 -7.06
N GLY A 356 5.55 5.57 -6.63
CA GLY A 356 4.92 5.34 -5.33
C GLY A 356 4.45 3.90 -5.11
N GLU A 357 3.90 3.24 -6.13
CA GLU A 357 3.53 1.81 -6.07
C GLU A 357 4.74 0.91 -5.77
N LEU A 358 5.90 1.21 -6.39
CA LEU A 358 7.15 0.52 -6.08
C LEU A 358 7.55 0.73 -4.61
N LEU A 359 7.38 1.94 -4.06
CA LEU A 359 7.70 2.21 -2.65
C LEU A 359 6.76 1.51 -1.68
N ALA A 360 5.46 1.50 -1.98
CA ALA A 360 4.46 0.77 -1.21
C ALA A 360 4.82 -0.72 -1.13
N PHE A 361 5.20 -1.32 -2.26
CA PHE A 361 5.69 -2.70 -2.33
C PHE A 361 6.94 -2.94 -1.47
N LEU A 362 7.88 -2.00 -1.44
CA LEU A 362 9.10 -2.11 -0.62
C LEU A 362 8.83 -1.98 0.88
N LYS A 363 7.82 -1.21 1.29
CA LYS A 363 7.47 -0.97 2.70
C LYS A 363 6.81 -2.19 3.34
N THR A 364 5.91 -2.83 2.61
CA THR A 364 5.14 -3.99 3.07
C THR A 364 5.20 -5.04 1.97
N PRO A 365 6.31 -5.81 1.86
CA PRO A 365 6.32 -6.97 0.99
C PRO A 365 5.24 -7.92 1.50
N GLU A 366 4.20 -8.14 0.71
CA GLU A 366 3.19 -9.16 1.01
C GLU A 366 3.92 -10.46 1.29
N LEU A 367 3.62 -11.11 2.43
CA LEU A 367 4.22 -12.39 2.76
C LEU A 367 3.86 -13.35 1.63
N PRO A 368 4.84 -13.78 0.81
CA PRO A 368 4.54 -14.52 -0.40
C PRO A 368 3.90 -15.83 0.00
N SER A 369 2.64 -16.00 -0.38
CA SER A 369 1.84 -17.19 -0.12
C SER A 369 2.31 -18.40 -0.93
N SER A 370 3.16 -18.18 -1.94
CA SER A 370 3.69 -19.21 -2.84
C SER A 370 5.20 -19.12 -3.05
N PHE A 371 5.86 -20.28 -3.17
CA PHE A 371 7.29 -20.38 -3.54
C PHE A 371 7.61 -19.68 -4.89
N LYS A 372 6.62 -19.55 -5.78
CA LYS A 372 6.77 -18.86 -7.07
C LYS A 372 6.90 -17.33 -6.90
N GLU A 373 6.20 -16.75 -5.92
CA GLU A 373 6.26 -15.33 -5.59
C GLU A 373 7.59 -14.97 -4.93
N ILE A 374 8.11 -15.83 -4.05
CA ILE A 374 9.47 -15.70 -3.46
C ILE A 374 10.51 -15.56 -4.57
N PHE A 375 10.44 -16.44 -5.59
CA PHE A 375 11.37 -16.41 -6.73
C PHE A 375 11.23 -15.15 -7.60
N SER A 376 10.03 -14.56 -7.66
CA SER A 376 9.76 -13.32 -8.39
C SER A 376 10.30 -12.07 -7.67
N MET A 377 10.45 -12.11 -6.34
CA MET A 377 11.02 -11.02 -5.53
C MET A 377 12.55 -11.03 -5.47
N LEU A 378 13.18 -12.19 -5.68
CA LEU A 378 14.64 -12.37 -5.68
C LEU A 378 15.39 -11.40 -6.61
N PRO A 379 14.96 -11.14 -7.86
CA PRO A 379 15.58 -10.15 -8.74
C PRO A 379 15.54 -8.72 -8.19
N LEU A 380 14.45 -8.32 -7.54
CA LEU A 380 14.31 -6.97 -6.98
C LEU A 380 15.20 -6.81 -5.74
N ALA A 381 15.20 -7.79 -4.84
CA ALA A 381 16.10 -7.81 -3.69
C ALA A 381 17.57 -7.79 -4.15
N LYS A 382 17.95 -8.61 -5.13
CA LYS A 382 19.30 -8.59 -5.72
C LYS A 382 19.65 -7.23 -6.34
N ARG A 383 18.71 -6.55 -7.01
CA ARG A 383 18.93 -5.19 -7.54
C ARG A 383 19.20 -4.18 -6.44
N ILE A 384 18.39 -4.17 -5.37
CA ILE A 384 18.57 -3.28 -4.22
C ILE A 384 19.92 -3.52 -3.54
N PHE A 385 20.28 -4.78 -3.29
CA PHE A 385 21.58 -5.13 -2.71
C PHE A 385 22.75 -4.77 -3.64
N ALA A 386 22.62 -4.99 -4.95
CA ALA A 386 23.64 -4.62 -5.93
C ALA A 386 23.82 -3.10 -6.05
N MET A 387 22.83 -2.30 -5.62
CA MET A 387 22.86 -0.84 -5.60
C MET A 387 23.42 -0.26 -4.29
N SER A 388 23.99 -1.10 -3.41
CA SER A 388 24.69 -0.64 -2.21
C SER A 388 25.81 0.36 -2.55
N PRO A 389 26.10 1.34 -1.68
CA PRO A 389 27.06 2.39 -1.96
C PRO A 389 28.47 1.83 -2.03
N LYS A 390 29.32 2.42 -2.86
CA LYS A 390 30.72 2.03 -3.05
C LYS A 390 31.61 3.13 -2.54
N ILE A 391 32.61 2.79 -1.73
CA ILE A 391 33.62 3.74 -1.28
C ILE A 391 34.71 3.83 -2.36
N VAL A 392 35.03 5.04 -2.78
CA VAL A 392 36.12 5.36 -3.71
C VAL A 392 37.25 6.08 -2.99
N ALA A 393 38.48 5.94 -3.49
CA ALA A 393 39.66 6.53 -2.87
C ALA A 393 39.90 8.00 -3.23
N LYS A 394 39.45 8.43 -4.42
CA LYS A 394 39.56 9.82 -4.91
C LYS A 394 38.21 10.27 -5.43
N ALA A 395 37.87 11.53 -5.20
CA ALA A 395 36.57 12.09 -5.52
C ALA A 395 36.66 13.55 -6.00
N PRO A 396 35.84 13.96 -6.99
CA PRO A 396 35.77 15.35 -7.43
C PRO A 396 35.49 16.37 -6.32
N CYS A 397 34.65 16.01 -5.32
CA CYS A 397 34.34 16.89 -4.19
C CYS A 397 35.52 17.21 -3.26
N GLN A 398 36.70 16.63 -3.51
CA GLN A 398 37.93 16.82 -2.72
C GLN A 398 39.08 17.38 -3.58
N GLU A 399 38.80 17.94 -4.76
CA GLU A 399 39.84 18.55 -5.60
C GLU A 399 40.47 19.79 -4.98
N VAL A 400 39.67 20.56 -4.23
CA VAL A 400 40.10 21.69 -3.42
C VAL A 400 39.80 21.35 -1.96
N VAL A 401 40.81 21.45 -1.10
CA VAL A 401 40.70 21.18 0.34
C VAL A 401 41.19 22.39 1.11
N MET A 402 40.34 22.92 1.98
CA MET A 402 40.59 24.11 2.79
C MET A 402 40.56 23.74 4.27
N HIS A 403 41.74 23.61 4.88
CA HIS A 403 41.91 23.27 6.30
C HIS A 403 41.68 24.46 7.25
N ASN A 404 41.76 25.69 6.74
CA ASN A 404 41.38 26.90 7.45
C ASN A 404 40.07 27.40 6.84
N PRO A 405 38.91 26.88 7.28
CA PRO A 405 37.65 27.11 6.60
C PRO A 405 37.20 28.57 6.73
N ASP A 406 36.86 29.18 5.60
CA ASP A 406 36.11 30.44 5.55
C ASP A 406 34.87 30.24 4.69
N ILE A 407 33.70 30.27 5.33
CA ILE A 407 32.41 30.06 4.69
C ILE A 407 32.00 31.25 3.81
N ASN A 408 32.58 32.43 4.01
CA ASN A 408 32.26 33.66 3.26
C ASN A 408 32.73 33.61 1.79
N ILE A 409 33.52 32.60 1.43
CA ILE A 409 33.84 32.31 0.02
C ILE A 409 32.60 31.86 -0.76
N LEU A 410 31.60 31.29 -0.07
CA LEU A 410 30.37 30.81 -0.69
C LEU A 410 29.38 31.97 -0.90
N PRO A 411 28.67 32.02 -2.04
CA PRO A 411 27.66 33.02 -2.32
C PRO A 411 26.32 32.70 -1.61
N ILE A 412 26.35 32.70 -0.27
CA ILE A 412 25.19 32.37 0.57
C ILE A 412 24.17 33.50 0.51
N GLN A 413 22.90 33.15 0.34
CA GLN A 413 21.82 34.11 0.14
C GLN A 413 21.27 34.64 1.46
N THR A 414 20.82 35.90 1.44
CA THR A 414 19.82 36.41 2.39
C THR A 414 18.50 36.46 1.65
N CYS A 415 17.48 35.76 2.15
CA CYS A 415 16.26 35.52 1.39
C CYS A 415 15.26 36.67 1.55
N TRP A 416 15.06 37.13 2.78
CA TRP A 416 14.06 38.14 3.13
C TRP A 416 14.65 39.32 3.89
N PRO A 417 14.02 40.52 3.83
CA PRO A 417 14.59 41.73 4.41
C PRO A 417 14.88 41.70 5.91
N LEU A 418 14.12 40.91 6.69
CA LEU A 418 14.33 40.80 8.15
C LEU A 418 15.06 39.51 8.54
N ASP A 419 15.58 38.75 7.57
CA ASP A 419 16.44 37.61 7.88
C ASP A 419 17.72 38.12 8.57
N VAL A 420 18.04 37.53 9.72
CA VAL A 420 19.14 38.02 10.59
C VAL A 420 20.53 37.90 9.96
N SER A 421 20.72 36.95 9.03
CA SER A 421 22.00 36.68 8.39
C SER A 421 21.82 35.84 7.11
N PRO A 422 22.88 35.60 6.32
CA PRO A 422 22.84 34.61 5.25
C PRO A 422 22.48 33.21 5.77
N LEU A 423 21.79 32.44 4.93
CA LEU A 423 21.25 31.12 5.27
C LEU A 423 21.57 30.09 4.18
N ILE A 424 22.14 28.95 4.57
CA ILE A 424 22.28 27.79 3.67
C ILE A 424 20.97 27.01 3.70
N THR A 425 20.31 26.89 2.55
CA THR A 425 18.96 26.31 2.42
C THR A 425 18.95 24.90 1.83
N TRP A 426 19.92 24.55 0.97
CA TRP A 426 20.08 23.19 0.38
C TRP A 426 21.24 22.40 1.00
N GLY A 427 21.47 22.56 2.31
CA GLY A 427 22.45 21.78 3.05
C GLY A 427 21.93 20.38 3.39
N ILE A 428 22.41 19.35 2.69
CA ILE A 428 22.14 17.96 3.06
C ILE A 428 23.09 17.59 4.20
N VAL A 429 22.55 17.53 5.41
CA VAL A 429 23.27 17.17 6.62
C VAL A 429 23.30 15.66 6.75
N ILE A 430 24.52 15.14 6.83
CA ILE A 430 24.84 13.73 6.94
C ILE A 430 25.33 13.49 8.35
N THR A 431 24.69 12.54 9.03
CA THR A 431 25.00 12.14 10.40
C THR A 431 25.05 10.63 10.53
N LYS A 432 25.73 10.14 11.56
CA LYS A 432 25.79 8.71 11.90
C LYS A 432 25.81 8.58 13.42
N GLY A 433 24.95 7.73 13.97
CA GLY A 433 24.86 7.55 15.41
C GLY A 433 26.06 6.81 16.03
N PRO A 434 26.09 6.70 17.37
CA PRO A 434 27.25 6.17 18.10
C PRO A 434 27.43 4.65 18.01
N THR A 435 26.37 3.88 17.72
CA THR A 435 26.40 2.41 17.74
C THR A 435 26.43 1.79 16.33
N LYS A 436 26.48 0.45 16.26
CA LYS A 436 26.33 -0.32 15.01
C LYS A 436 24.87 -0.68 14.70
N GLU A 437 23.93 -0.23 15.52
CA GLU A 437 22.51 -0.53 15.34
C GLU A 437 21.96 0.11 14.05
N LYS A 438 20.83 -0.44 13.54
CA LYS A 438 20.21 0.06 12.31
C LYS A 438 19.81 1.54 12.43
N ILE A 439 19.34 1.95 13.61
CA ILE A 439 18.92 3.32 13.92
C ILE A 439 20.07 4.34 13.90
N ASP A 440 21.32 3.86 13.98
CA ASP A 440 22.53 4.69 14.00
C ASP A 440 23.33 4.63 12.68
N LYS A 441 22.71 4.09 11.62
CA LYS A 441 23.26 4.18 10.26
C LYS A 441 23.24 5.63 9.75
N TYR A 442 23.84 5.85 8.59
CA TYR A 442 23.83 7.17 7.95
C TYR A 442 22.40 7.68 7.76
N ASN A 443 22.17 8.91 8.20
CA ASN A 443 20.94 9.67 7.94
C ASN A 443 21.29 10.91 7.11
N LEU A 444 20.50 11.16 6.07
CA LEU A 444 20.63 12.30 5.16
C LEU A 444 19.34 13.13 5.23
N ARG A 445 19.43 14.39 5.65
CA ARG A 445 18.28 15.30 5.72
C ARG A 445 18.68 16.72 5.36
N VAL A 446 17.75 17.48 4.81
CA VAL A 446 17.94 18.90 4.57
C VAL A 446 17.60 19.66 5.84
N TYR A 447 18.54 20.44 6.36
CA TYR A 447 18.33 21.39 7.46
C TYR A 447 18.82 22.76 7.00
N ARG A 448 18.11 23.82 7.42
CA ARG A 448 18.60 25.18 7.20
C ARG A 448 19.72 25.50 8.18
N LEU A 449 20.74 26.21 7.71
CA LEU A 449 21.94 26.49 8.48
C LEU A 449 22.26 27.98 8.47
N GLN A 450 22.09 28.63 9.61
CA GLN A 450 22.38 30.06 9.76
C GLN A 450 23.89 30.28 9.84
N VAL A 451 24.42 31.24 9.07
CA VAL A 451 25.83 31.65 9.17
C VAL A 451 26.01 32.62 10.35
N VAL A 452 26.88 32.27 11.30
CA VAL A 452 27.16 33.10 12.49
C VAL A 452 28.63 33.47 12.65
N GLY A 453 29.49 32.96 11.77
CA GLY A 453 30.91 33.30 11.73
C GLY A 453 31.60 32.61 10.54
N PRO A 454 32.91 32.87 10.33
CA PRO A 454 33.66 32.34 9.18
C PRO A 454 33.72 30.80 9.15
N ASN A 455 33.62 30.15 10.31
CA ASN A 455 33.64 28.69 10.44
C ASN A 455 32.54 28.15 11.35
N LYS A 456 31.47 28.92 11.58
CA LYS A 456 30.39 28.55 12.49
C LYS A 456 29.02 28.69 11.83
N LEU A 457 28.23 27.64 11.93
CA LEU A 457 26.83 27.59 11.50
C LEU A 457 25.93 27.21 12.67
N ILE A 458 24.66 27.60 12.64
CA ILE A 458 23.65 27.04 13.54
C ILE A 458 22.93 25.88 12.84
N MET A 459 22.84 24.74 13.50
CA MET A 459 22.18 23.52 12.98
C MET A 459 20.70 23.49 13.39
N ARG A 460 19.81 24.05 12.57
CA ARG A 460 18.36 24.06 12.85
C ARG A 460 17.69 22.75 12.46
N TRP A 461 17.75 21.78 13.37
CA TRP A 461 17.06 20.50 13.28
C TRP A 461 15.99 20.33 14.38
N LEU A 462 14.83 19.76 14.03
CA LEU A 462 13.80 19.49 15.04
C LEU A 462 14.16 18.25 15.84
N LYS A 463 13.85 18.23 17.16
CA LYS A 463 14.19 17.14 18.09
C LYS A 463 13.82 15.73 17.59
N MET A 464 12.72 15.61 16.84
CA MET A 464 12.22 14.33 16.31
C MET A 464 12.90 13.87 15.00
N ARG A 465 13.83 14.66 14.43
CA ARG A 465 14.49 14.35 13.16
C ARG A 465 15.75 13.50 13.40
N GLY A 466 16.12 12.68 12.40
CA GLY A 466 17.18 11.68 12.53
C GLY A 466 18.53 12.25 13.02
N GLY A 467 18.94 13.40 12.50
CA GLY A 467 20.19 14.06 12.94
C GLY A 467 20.17 14.46 14.42
N ALA A 468 19.08 15.09 14.88
CA ALA A 468 18.93 15.50 16.28
C ALA A 468 18.88 14.28 17.22
N GLN A 469 18.21 13.21 16.79
CA GLN A 469 18.18 11.95 17.53
C GLN A 469 19.56 11.28 17.60
N HIS A 470 20.35 11.31 16.52
CA HIS A 470 21.74 10.85 16.54
C HIS A 470 22.60 11.66 17.52
N HIS A 471 22.47 12.99 17.50
CA HIS A 471 23.21 13.89 18.39
C HIS A 471 22.87 13.64 19.86
N GLN A 472 21.59 13.51 20.19
CA GLN A 472 21.15 13.18 21.56
C GLN A 472 21.70 11.83 22.02
N ARG A 473 21.62 10.78 21.19
CA ARG A 473 22.20 9.46 21.51
C ARG A 473 23.71 9.51 21.61
N TRP A 474 24.37 10.28 20.74
CA TRP A 474 25.80 10.47 20.78
C TRP A 474 26.24 11.11 22.08
N GLN A 475 25.59 12.20 22.51
CA GLN A 475 25.84 12.85 23.79
C GLN A 475 25.70 11.88 24.98
N ALA A 476 24.66 11.03 24.97
CA ALA A 476 24.44 10.05 26.02
C ALA A 476 25.48 8.92 26.04
N ALA A 477 25.99 8.53 24.87
CA ALA A 477 26.92 7.41 24.72
C ALA A 477 28.40 7.82 24.78
N LYS A 478 28.71 9.06 24.38
CA LYS A 478 30.05 9.56 24.11
C LYS A 478 30.16 11.02 24.54
N ASN A 479 31.18 11.32 25.32
CA ASN A 479 31.50 12.69 25.72
C ASN A 479 32.48 13.36 24.72
N GLU A 480 32.26 13.18 23.42
CA GLU A 480 33.11 13.71 22.34
C GLU A 480 32.25 14.48 21.31
N ALA A 481 32.82 15.47 20.63
CA ALA A 481 32.10 16.29 19.66
C ALA A 481 31.46 15.43 18.54
N PHE A 482 30.23 15.74 18.14
CA PHE A 482 29.45 14.90 17.23
C PHE A 482 29.81 15.17 15.76
N PRO A 483 30.44 14.22 15.03
CA PRO A 483 30.85 14.46 13.65
C PRO A 483 29.63 14.58 12.73
N ALA A 484 29.66 15.57 11.84
CA ALA A 484 28.67 15.74 10.78
C ALA A 484 29.31 16.33 9.52
N ALA A 485 28.73 16.00 8.37
CA ALA A 485 29.09 16.60 7.09
C ALA A 485 27.87 17.29 6.47
N ILE A 486 28.07 18.43 5.84
CA ILE A 486 27.04 19.17 5.12
C ILE A 486 27.40 19.16 3.65
N VAL A 487 26.52 18.63 2.82
CA VAL A 487 26.72 18.50 1.37
C VAL A 487 25.83 19.50 0.65
N ILE A 488 26.43 20.31 -0.23
CA ILE A 488 25.73 21.28 -1.07
C ILE A 488 25.99 20.90 -2.53
N GLY A 489 24.92 20.85 -3.33
CA GLY A 489 25.00 20.43 -4.74
C GLY A 489 25.28 18.93 -4.91
N ALA A 490 24.44 18.07 -4.32
CA ALA A 490 24.49 16.63 -4.59
C ALA A 490 23.80 16.27 -5.92
N SER A 491 23.92 15.02 -6.35
CA SER A 491 23.12 14.52 -7.47
C SER A 491 21.62 14.61 -7.16
N PRO A 492 20.75 14.69 -8.17
CA PRO A 492 19.30 14.73 -7.97
C PRO A 492 18.78 13.54 -7.16
N SER A 493 19.30 12.33 -7.42
CA SER A 493 18.91 11.12 -6.69
C SER A 493 19.22 11.17 -5.18
N ILE A 494 20.35 11.78 -4.79
CA ILE A 494 20.73 11.94 -3.38
C ILE A 494 19.88 13.03 -2.73
N THR A 495 19.67 14.12 -3.44
CA THR A 495 18.81 15.22 -2.98
C THR A 495 17.40 14.72 -2.71
N MET A 496 16.82 13.95 -3.64
CA MET A 496 15.51 13.32 -3.51
C MET A 496 15.45 12.32 -2.35
N ALA A 497 16.47 11.47 -2.21
CA ALA A 497 16.53 10.54 -1.08
C ALA A 497 16.62 11.23 0.28
N ALA A 498 17.23 12.42 0.35
CA ALA A 498 17.36 13.19 1.58
C ALA A 498 16.04 13.86 2.01
N VAL A 499 15.17 14.21 1.05
CA VAL A 499 13.87 14.86 1.32
C VAL A 499 12.73 13.85 1.49
N MET A 500 12.83 12.67 0.87
CA MET A 500 11.79 11.65 0.98
C MET A 500 11.74 11.05 2.39
N PRO A 501 10.54 10.85 2.96
CA PRO A 501 10.38 10.20 4.25
C PRO A 501 10.46 8.69 4.08
N LEU A 502 11.69 8.18 4.02
CA LEU A 502 11.95 6.76 3.89
C LEU A 502 11.70 6.02 5.21
N PRO A 503 11.25 4.75 5.16
CA PRO A 503 11.22 3.88 6.33
C PRO A 503 12.59 3.74 7.00
N ASP A 504 12.63 3.65 8.34
CA ASP A 504 13.87 3.58 9.13
C ASP A 504 14.78 2.38 8.78
N ASN A 505 14.24 1.36 8.11
CA ASN A 505 14.99 0.18 7.67
C ASN A 505 15.70 0.36 6.31
N ILE A 506 15.42 1.44 5.57
CA ILE A 506 16.02 1.74 4.26
C ILE A 506 17.00 2.91 4.41
N SER A 507 18.28 2.67 4.08
CA SER A 507 19.28 3.74 4.03
C SER A 507 19.00 4.67 2.84
N GLU A 508 19.07 5.99 3.09
CA GLU A 508 18.91 7.02 2.06
C GLU A 508 19.92 6.84 0.91
N TYR A 509 21.15 6.37 1.19
CA TYR A 509 22.13 6.10 0.13
C TYR A 509 21.73 4.92 -0.77
N ASN A 510 21.23 3.84 -0.18
CA ASN A 510 20.74 2.70 -0.95
C ASN A 510 19.56 3.13 -1.82
N PHE A 511 18.69 3.95 -1.25
CA PHE A 511 17.54 4.49 -1.94
C PHE A 511 17.92 5.43 -3.09
N ALA A 512 18.89 6.32 -2.89
CA ALA A 512 19.46 7.14 -3.95
C ALA A 512 20.07 6.28 -5.07
N GLY A 513 20.68 5.13 -4.71
CA GLY A 513 21.20 4.15 -5.65
C GLY A 513 20.10 3.48 -6.49
N LEU A 514 18.95 3.20 -5.86
CA LEU A 514 17.75 2.70 -6.52
C LEU A 514 17.18 3.72 -7.50
N LEU A 515 16.98 4.97 -7.05
CA LEU A 515 16.50 6.08 -7.89
C LEU A 515 17.36 6.27 -9.13
N ARG A 516 18.68 6.17 -8.96
CA ARG A 516 19.64 6.33 -10.05
C ARG A 516 19.79 5.07 -10.91
N GLY A 517 19.34 3.91 -10.44
CA GLY A 517 19.62 2.61 -11.06
C GLY A 517 21.08 2.16 -10.99
N LYS A 518 21.92 2.80 -10.15
CA LYS A 518 23.37 2.50 -10.01
C LYS A 518 23.89 2.88 -8.62
N SER A 519 24.76 2.06 -8.04
CA SER A 519 25.41 2.24 -6.71
C SER A 519 26.04 3.61 -6.50
N ILE A 520 25.60 4.36 -5.47
CA ILE A 520 26.18 5.68 -5.12
C ILE A 520 27.66 5.54 -4.77
N GLU A 521 28.50 6.41 -5.35
CA GLU A 521 29.92 6.49 -5.00
C GLU A 521 30.09 7.45 -3.83
N LEU A 522 30.69 6.96 -2.75
CA LEU A 522 31.00 7.70 -1.54
C LEU A 522 32.51 7.85 -1.40
N VAL A 523 32.96 8.92 -0.76
CA VAL A 523 34.36 9.12 -0.38
C VAL A 523 34.44 9.39 1.11
N ASN A 524 35.52 8.95 1.74
CA ASN A 524 35.76 9.29 3.15
C ASN A 524 36.12 10.76 3.26
N CYS A 525 35.51 11.43 4.23
CA CYS A 525 35.82 12.82 4.59
C CYS A 525 37.30 12.95 4.97
N VAL A 526 37.85 14.15 4.75
CA VAL A 526 39.27 14.44 4.98
C VAL A 526 39.57 14.56 6.48
N SER A 527 38.66 15.14 7.26
CA SER A 527 38.92 15.62 8.62
C SER A 527 38.05 15.00 9.71
N ILE A 528 37.05 14.20 9.32
CA ILE A 528 36.11 13.49 10.19
C ILE A 528 35.89 12.04 9.72
N ASN A 529 35.50 11.14 10.62
CA ASN A 529 35.29 9.72 10.31
C ASN A 529 33.88 9.46 9.72
N MET A 530 33.62 10.00 8.52
CA MET A 530 32.35 9.88 7.81
C MET A 530 32.59 9.73 6.30
N SER A 531 31.57 9.29 5.57
CA SER A 531 31.59 9.19 4.12
C SER A 531 30.46 10.01 3.49
N VAL A 532 30.81 10.78 2.46
CA VAL A 532 29.94 11.71 1.73
C VAL A 532 29.87 11.32 0.25
N PRO A 533 28.87 11.76 -0.53
CA PRO A 533 28.83 11.49 -1.97
C PRO A 533 30.03 12.09 -2.70
N ALA A 534 30.73 11.25 -3.48
CA ALA A 534 31.97 11.61 -4.14
C ALA A 534 31.81 12.75 -5.18
N HIS A 535 30.62 12.90 -5.76
CA HIS A 535 30.33 13.84 -6.85
C HIS A 535 29.64 15.12 -6.39
N SER A 536 29.59 15.38 -5.08
CA SER A 536 29.06 16.62 -4.52
C SER A 536 29.82 17.85 -4.99
N GLU A 537 29.17 19.00 -5.13
CA GLU A 537 29.84 20.26 -5.49
C GLU A 537 30.71 20.77 -4.33
N ILE A 538 30.14 20.87 -3.12
CA ILE A 538 30.77 21.41 -1.92
C ILE A 538 30.43 20.53 -0.70
N VAL A 539 31.40 20.31 0.17
CA VAL A 539 31.27 19.57 1.43
C VAL A 539 31.86 20.39 2.58
N LEU A 540 31.08 20.60 3.64
CA LEU A 540 31.54 21.18 4.90
C LEU A 540 31.67 20.05 5.92
N GLU A 541 32.89 19.82 6.41
CA GLU A 541 33.18 18.79 7.39
C GLU A 541 33.43 19.43 8.76
N GLY A 542 32.88 18.85 9.82
CA GLY A 542 33.01 19.43 11.14
C GLY A 542 32.31 18.66 12.24
N TYR A 543 32.02 19.37 13.32
CA TYR A 543 31.38 18.78 14.50
C TYR A 543 30.24 19.67 15.00
N VAL A 544 29.12 19.02 15.33
CA VAL A 544 28.02 19.66 16.06
C VAL A 544 28.38 19.66 17.54
N SER A 545 28.30 20.82 18.16
CA SER A 545 28.59 21.00 19.58
C SER A 545 27.55 20.29 20.45
N LEU A 546 27.99 19.76 21.58
CA LEU A 546 27.10 19.17 22.59
C LEU A 546 26.59 20.22 23.59
N ASP A 547 27.34 21.31 23.75
CA ASP A 547 27.13 22.30 24.83
C ASP A 547 26.94 23.73 24.31
N GLU A 548 27.43 24.04 23.10
CA GLU A 548 27.32 25.37 22.50
C GLU A 548 26.04 25.48 21.67
N TYR A 549 25.14 26.35 22.10
CA TYR A 549 23.89 26.69 21.43
C TYR A 549 23.82 28.19 21.22
N LEU A 550 23.29 28.63 20.07
CA LEU A 550 23.14 30.03 19.73
C LEU A 550 21.69 30.32 19.28
N PRO A 551 21.22 31.56 19.46
CA PRO A 551 19.92 31.99 18.95
C PRO A 551 19.89 31.96 17.41
N GLU A 552 18.93 31.26 16.84
CA GLU A 552 18.67 31.16 15.41
C GLU A 552 17.51 32.07 15.01
N GLY A 553 17.65 32.80 13.91
CA GLY A 553 16.62 33.67 13.35
C GLY A 553 16.58 35.09 13.93
N PRO A 554 15.53 35.87 13.59
CA PRO A 554 14.36 35.45 12.82
C PRO A 554 14.68 35.14 11.35
N PHE A 555 13.86 34.28 10.75
CA PHE A 555 13.90 33.94 9.32
C PHE A 555 12.50 33.75 8.77
N GLY A 556 12.26 34.23 7.54
CA GLY A 556 11.05 33.90 6.79
C GLY A 556 11.00 32.41 6.45
N ASP A 557 9.83 31.79 6.59
CA ASP A 557 9.66 30.36 6.33
C ASP A 557 8.48 30.03 5.40
N HIS A 558 8.28 28.74 5.14
CA HIS A 558 7.24 28.17 4.28
C HIS A 558 5.79 28.53 4.69
N THR A 559 5.57 29.12 5.87
CA THR A 559 4.26 29.64 6.28
C THR A 559 3.97 31.02 5.70
N GLY A 560 5.00 31.70 5.20
CA GLY A 560 4.95 33.09 4.77
C GLY A 560 5.14 34.11 5.90
N TYR A 561 5.54 33.66 7.09
CA TYR A 561 5.81 34.50 8.26
C TYR A 561 7.28 34.36 8.70
N TYR A 562 7.73 35.28 9.55
CA TYR A 562 9.02 35.15 10.23
C TYR A 562 8.86 34.30 11.48
N ASN A 563 9.78 33.36 11.68
CA ASN A 563 9.79 32.53 12.88
C ASN A 563 10.45 33.27 14.05
N ASP A 564 9.97 32.99 15.25
CA ASP A 564 10.59 33.45 16.49
C ASP A 564 12.00 32.90 16.66
N ILE A 565 12.78 33.62 17.47
CA ILE A 565 14.16 33.27 17.79
C ILE A 565 14.17 32.07 18.75
N GLU A 566 14.90 31.02 18.39
CA GLU A 566 15.06 29.81 19.20
C GLU A 566 16.52 29.35 19.24
N THR A 567 16.91 28.62 20.28
CA THR A 567 18.30 28.16 20.45
C THR A 567 18.53 26.80 19.81
N PHE A 568 19.57 26.69 18.99
CA PHE A 568 19.98 25.46 18.31
C PHE A 568 21.49 25.23 18.43
N PRO A 569 21.97 23.97 18.30
CA PRO A 569 23.37 23.66 18.48
C PRO A 569 24.23 24.25 17.36
N VAL A 570 25.45 24.63 17.71
CA VAL A 570 26.43 25.17 16.76
C VAL A 570 27.14 24.02 16.03
N PHE A 571 27.26 24.14 14.72
CA PHE A 571 28.14 23.34 13.89
C PHE A 571 29.43 24.11 13.61
N ASN A 572 30.54 23.56 14.10
CA ASN A 572 31.88 24.09 13.91
C ASN A 572 32.51 23.43 12.67
N ILE A 573 32.73 24.22 11.62
CA ILE A 573 33.38 23.78 10.39
C ILE A 573 34.87 23.61 10.67
N LYS A 574 35.41 22.43 10.32
CA LYS A 574 36.83 22.10 10.41
C LYS A 574 37.51 22.13 9.05
N THR A 575 36.86 21.64 8.00
CA THR A 575 37.41 21.61 6.64
C THR A 575 36.30 21.86 5.64
N ILE A 576 36.58 22.65 4.60
CA ILE A 576 35.73 22.76 3.42
C ILE A 576 36.42 22.04 2.27
N THR A 577 35.71 21.13 1.59
CA THR A 577 36.18 20.51 0.35
C THR A 577 35.21 20.81 -0.78
N MET A 578 35.71 20.95 -2.01
CA MET A 578 34.87 21.22 -3.16
C MET A 578 35.53 20.79 -4.47
N LYS A 579 34.73 20.75 -5.54
CA LYS A 579 35.23 20.67 -6.92
C LYS A 579 36.00 21.95 -7.29
N LYS A 580 36.86 21.90 -8.32
CA LYS A 580 37.57 23.10 -8.84
C LYS A 580 36.65 24.19 -9.38
N GLN A 581 35.51 23.81 -9.96
CA GLN A 581 34.49 24.70 -10.49
C GLN A 581 33.14 24.33 -9.87
N PRO A 582 32.95 24.61 -8.57
CA PRO A 582 31.76 24.17 -7.88
C PRO A 582 30.55 25.02 -8.28
N ILE A 583 29.36 24.45 -8.13
CA ILE A 583 28.09 25.17 -8.24
C ILE A 583 27.45 25.23 -6.85
N TYR A 584 27.10 26.43 -6.39
CA TYR A 584 26.38 26.61 -5.13
C TYR A 584 24.87 26.44 -5.36
N LEU A 585 24.33 25.27 -4.99
CA LEU A 585 22.89 25.03 -5.02
C LEU A 585 22.22 25.70 -3.81
N SER A 586 21.25 26.57 -4.08
CA SER A 586 20.47 27.29 -3.07
C SER A 586 19.00 27.36 -3.44
N THR A 587 18.18 27.74 -2.46
CA THR A 587 16.74 28.01 -2.61
C THR A 587 16.30 29.03 -1.56
N TYR A 588 15.00 29.34 -1.56
CA TYR A 588 14.35 30.15 -0.53
C TYR A 588 13.04 29.47 -0.09
N THR A 589 12.59 29.78 1.12
CA THR A 589 11.26 29.44 1.62
C THR A 589 10.47 30.71 1.83
N GLY A 590 9.17 30.71 1.60
CA GLY A 590 8.34 31.87 1.88
C GLY A 590 6.85 31.55 1.81
N LYS A 591 6.04 32.58 1.56
CA LYS A 591 4.61 32.35 1.32
C LYS A 591 4.44 31.46 0.08
N PRO A 592 3.77 30.30 0.19
CA PRO A 592 3.64 29.37 -0.92
C PRO A 592 2.79 29.96 -2.07
N PRO A 593 3.02 29.52 -3.32
CA PRO A 593 3.93 28.44 -3.69
C PRO A 593 5.40 28.89 -3.69
N ASP A 594 6.25 28.08 -3.08
CA ASP A 594 7.72 28.15 -3.09
C ASP A 594 8.31 26.81 -3.58
N GLU A 595 9.63 26.75 -3.81
CA GLU A 595 10.26 25.54 -4.37
C GLU A 595 10.03 24.28 -3.49
N PRO A 596 10.17 24.35 -2.15
CA PRO A 596 9.83 23.23 -1.28
C PRO A 596 8.36 22.79 -1.36
N SER A 597 7.41 23.70 -1.56
CA SER A 597 5.99 23.33 -1.73
C SER A 597 5.72 22.55 -3.02
N ILE A 598 6.36 22.93 -4.14
CA ILE A 598 6.27 22.19 -5.40
C ILE A 598 6.92 20.81 -5.28
N LEU A 599 8.02 20.73 -4.52
CA LEU A 599 8.64 19.45 -4.19
C LEU A 599 7.69 18.58 -3.35
N GLY A 600 7.04 19.16 -2.34
CA GLY A 600 6.03 18.49 -1.53
C GLY A 600 4.85 17.96 -2.37
N GLU A 601 4.37 18.75 -3.32
CA GLU A 601 3.31 18.35 -4.25
C GLU A 601 3.73 17.15 -5.13
N ALA A 602 4.93 17.18 -5.70
CA ALA A 602 5.43 16.05 -6.49
C ALA A 602 5.62 14.78 -5.64
N LEU A 603 6.12 14.94 -4.41
CA LEU A 603 6.28 13.83 -3.47
C LEU A 603 4.93 13.28 -2.98
N ASN A 604 3.87 14.10 -3.00
CA ASN A 604 2.54 13.65 -2.62
C ASN A 604 2.04 12.52 -3.52
N GLU A 605 2.29 12.59 -4.83
CA GLU A 605 1.94 11.51 -5.77
C GLU A 605 2.57 10.16 -5.40
N ILE A 606 3.70 10.17 -4.69
CA ILE A 606 4.39 8.97 -4.22
C ILE A 606 3.70 8.39 -2.98
N PHE A 607 3.04 9.20 -2.14
CA PHE A 607 2.32 8.74 -0.94
C PHE A 607 0.93 8.18 -1.24
N ILE A 608 0.30 8.58 -2.34
CA ILE A 608 -1.07 8.17 -2.68
C ILE A 608 -1.20 6.64 -2.76
N PRO A 609 -0.33 5.89 -3.47
CA PRO A 609 -0.41 4.43 -3.47
C PRO A 609 -0.23 3.79 -2.08
N ILE A 610 0.60 4.40 -1.22
CA ILE A 610 0.83 3.94 0.16
C ILE A 610 -0.45 4.12 1.00
N LEU A 611 -1.14 5.26 0.83
CA LEU A 611 -2.44 5.49 1.46
C LEU A 611 -3.51 4.53 0.93
N GLN A 612 -3.54 4.29 -0.38
CA GLN A 612 -4.50 3.39 -1.03
C GLN A 612 -4.34 1.94 -0.61
N GLN A 613 -3.12 1.49 -0.32
CA GLN A 613 -2.89 0.14 0.22
C GLN A 613 -3.60 -0.05 1.57
N GLN A 614 -3.66 1.00 2.40
CA GLN A 614 -4.33 0.96 3.70
C GLN A 614 -5.82 1.29 3.61
N PHE A 615 -6.18 2.22 2.72
CA PHE A 615 -7.53 2.73 2.50
C PHE A 615 -7.87 2.67 1.00
N PRO A 616 -8.26 1.50 0.46
CA PRO A 616 -8.58 1.32 -0.96
C PRO A 616 -9.73 2.21 -1.47
N GLU A 617 -10.52 2.73 -0.55
CA GLU A 617 -11.57 3.72 -0.78
C GLU A 617 -11.04 5.10 -1.20
N ILE A 618 -9.79 5.44 -0.90
CA ILE A 618 -9.19 6.71 -1.34
C ILE A 618 -8.93 6.66 -2.85
N VAL A 619 -9.58 7.54 -3.60
CA VAL A 619 -9.34 7.72 -5.03
C VAL A 619 -8.13 8.60 -5.26
N ASP A 620 -8.04 9.68 -4.48
CA ASP A 620 -6.99 10.67 -4.62
C ASP A 620 -6.79 11.43 -3.29
N PHE A 621 -5.59 11.97 -3.10
CA PHE A 621 -5.22 12.70 -1.89
C PHE A 621 -4.30 13.86 -2.28
N TRP A 622 -4.66 15.07 -1.84
CA TRP A 622 -3.96 16.28 -2.22
C TRP A 622 -3.66 17.15 -1.00
N LEU A 623 -2.44 17.68 -0.98
CA LEU A 623 -1.94 18.64 -0.01
C LEU A 623 -1.64 19.92 -0.79
N PRO A 624 -2.54 20.91 -0.76
CA PRO A 624 -2.39 22.13 -1.53
C PRO A 624 -1.11 22.89 -1.11
N PRO A 625 -0.27 23.36 -2.05
CA PRO A 625 0.87 24.23 -1.74
C PRO A 625 0.49 25.43 -0.86
N GLU A 626 -0.62 26.11 -1.18
CA GLU A 626 -1.20 27.23 -0.42
C GLU A 626 -1.60 26.86 1.02
N GLY A 627 -1.82 25.58 1.30
CA GLY A 627 -2.01 25.01 2.63
C GLY A 627 -0.68 24.77 3.37
N CYS A 628 0.37 25.51 3.02
CA CYS A 628 1.73 25.34 3.54
C CYS A 628 2.24 23.90 3.37
N SER A 629 1.89 23.24 2.26
CA SER A 629 2.26 21.86 1.87
C SER A 629 1.74 20.71 2.75
N TYR A 630 1.25 20.96 3.96
CA TYR A 630 0.77 19.89 4.86
C TYR A 630 -0.37 20.29 5.81
N ARG A 631 -0.72 21.57 5.97
CA ARG A 631 -1.71 22.00 6.98
C ARG A 631 -3.15 21.72 6.54
N VAL A 632 -3.39 21.60 5.24
CA VAL A 632 -4.68 21.26 4.65
C VAL A 632 -4.52 20.00 3.79
N ALA A 633 -5.47 19.08 3.88
CA ALA A 633 -5.60 17.95 2.98
C ALA A 633 -7.01 17.91 2.38
N VAL A 634 -7.07 17.61 1.08
CA VAL A 634 -8.32 17.28 0.39
C VAL A 634 -8.25 15.82 -0.05
N VAL A 635 -9.29 15.05 0.27
CA VAL A 635 -9.30 13.60 0.12
C VAL A 635 -10.53 13.20 -0.66
N SER A 636 -10.32 12.59 -1.82
CA SER A 636 -11.40 12.04 -2.63
C SER A 636 -11.60 10.55 -2.31
N ILE A 637 -12.84 10.14 -2.06
CA ILE A 637 -13.16 8.76 -1.68
C ILE A 637 -14.32 8.16 -2.48
N ARG A 638 -14.28 6.84 -2.66
CA ARG A 638 -15.44 6.03 -2.99
C ARG A 638 -16.23 5.72 -1.73
N LYS A 639 -17.22 6.55 -1.42
CA LYS A 639 -18.06 6.37 -0.24
C LYS A 639 -18.90 5.09 -0.37
N ALA A 640 -18.81 4.19 0.61
CA ALA A 640 -19.50 2.90 0.60
C ALA A 640 -20.56 2.76 1.71
N TYR A 641 -20.48 3.56 2.78
CA TYR A 641 -21.39 3.48 3.92
C TYR A 641 -21.49 4.81 4.70
N PRO A 642 -22.52 4.97 5.53
CA PRO A 642 -22.69 6.14 6.40
C PRO A 642 -21.52 6.34 7.36
N GLY A 643 -21.03 7.58 7.49
CA GLY A 643 -19.91 7.94 8.36
C GLY A 643 -18.52 7.57 7.82
N HIS A 644 -18.42 7.10 6.57
CA HIS A 644 -17.15 6.67 5.97
C HIS A 644 -16.07 7.76 5.98
N ALA A 645 -16.45 9.02 5.74
CA ALA A 645 -15.53 10.15 5.76
C ALA A 645 -14.82 10.30 7.12
N LYS A 646 -15.51 10.03 8.23
CA LYS A 646 -14.94 10.12 9.59
C LYS A 646 -13.80 9.12 9.80
N ARG A 647 -13.95 7.89 9.29
CA ARG A 647 -12.89 6.87 9.31
C ARG A 647 -11.65 7.36 8.56
N ILE A 648 -11.84 8.01 7.41
CA ILE A 648 -10.75 8.51 6.58
C ILE A 648 -10.02 9.67 7.26
N MET A 649 -10.75 10.62 7.86
CA MET A 649 -10.17 11.70 8.64
C MET A 649 -9.26 11.17 9.76
N MET A 650 -9.78 10.25 10.58
CA MET A 650 -9.02 9.62 11.66
C MET A 650 -7.80 8.86 11.13
N GLY A 651 -7.98 8.11 10.03
CA GLY A 651 -6.92 7.35 9.38
C GLY A 651 -5.77 8.24 8.91
N ILE A 652 -6.06 9.38 8.29
CA ILE A 652 -5.04 10.33 7.83
C ILE A 652 -4.29 10.94 9.02
N TRP A 653 -4.99 11.33 10.08
CA TRP A 653 -4.34 11.88 11.28
C TRP A 653 -3.49 10.86 12.05
N SER A 654 -3.73 9.55 11.90
CA SER A 654 -3.05 8.52 12.68
C SER A 654 -2.03 7.66 11.90
N PHE A 655 -2.25 7.42 10.60
CA PHE A 655 -1.53 6.36 9.87
C PHE A 655 -0.09 6.75 9.51
N LEU A 656 0.10 7.92 8.89
CA LEU A 656 1.42 8.40 8.48
C LEU A 656 1.84 9.60 9.32
N ARG A 657 3.03 9.52 9.91
CA ARG A 657 3.62 10.59 10.74
C ARG A 657 3.68 11.94 10.01
N GLN A 658 3.77 11.91 8.68
CA GLN A 658 3.84 13.08 7.81
C GLN A 658 2.56 13.92 7.84
N PHE A 659 1.40 13.31 8.10
CA PHE A 659 0.08 13.99 8.06
C PHE A 659 -0.49 14.26 9.46
N MET A 660 0.24 13.89 10.52
CA MET A 660 -0.18 14.08 11.92
C MET A 660 -0.41 15.57 12.27
N TYR A 661 0.28 16.50 11.61
CA TYR A 661 0.13 17.94 11.81
C TYR A 661 -0.86 18.61 10.87
N THR A 662 -1.50 17.86 9.96
CA THR A 662 -2.54 18.40 9.09
C THR A 662 -3.74 18.84 9.93
N LYS A 663 -4.05 20.12 9.88
CA LYS A 663 -5.10 20.76 10.69
C LYS A 663 -6.48 20.62 10.08
N PHE A 664 -6.56 20.74 8.77
CA PHE A 664 -7.81 20.73 8.01
C PHE A 664 -7.83 19.53 7.10
N ILE A 665 -8.85 18.67 7.23
CA ILE A 665 -9.11 17.58 6.27
C ILE A 665 -10.48 17.81 5.64
N ILE A 666 -10.53 17.91 4.33
CA ILE A 666 -11.78 17.99 3.57
C ILE A 666 -11.94 16.66 2.84
N VAL A 667 -13.04 15.95 3.11
CA VAL A 667 -13.34 14.68 2.44
C VAL A 667 -14.49 14.90 1.46
N VAL A 668 -14.26 14.54 0.20
CA VAL A 668 -15.20 14.67 -0.92
C VAL A 668 -15.36 13.32 -1.64
N ASP A 669 -16.40 13.19 -2.47
CA ASP A 669 -16.60 11.99 -3.29
C ASP A 669 -15.64 11.96 -4.50
N GLU A 670 -15.67 10.86 -5.25
CA GLU A 670 -14.79 10.62 -6.41
C GLU A 670 -15.07 11.48 -7.64
N ASP A 671 -16.23 12.13 -7.70
CA ASP A 671 -16.60 13.03 -8.79
C ASP A 671 -15.94 14.42 -8.68
N ILE A 672 -15.41 14.77 -7.50
CA ILE A 672 -14.80 16.08 -7.24
C ILE A 672 -13.33 16.07 -7.65
N LYS A 673 -12.96 17.00 -8.54
CA LYS A 673 -11.55 17.24 -8.90
C LYS A 673 -10.83 17.98 -7.77
N ILE A 674 -10.17 17.24 -6.89
CA ILE A 674 -9.61 17.81 -5.65
C ILE A 674 -8.54 18.87 -5.84
N ARG A 675 -7.80 18.89 -6.96
CA ARG A 675 -6.79 19.92 -7.28
C ARG A 675 -7.41 21.21 -7.87
N ASP A 676 -8.73 21.31 -7.91
CA ASP A 676 -9.47 22.52 -8.29
C ASP A 676 -10.31 23.01 -7.10
N TRP A 677 -9.94 24.17 -6.55
CA TRP A 677 -10.68 24.74 -5.43
C TRP A 677 -12.13 25.08 -5.75
N GLN A 678 -12.47 25.39 -7.00
CA GLN A 678 -13.87 25.70 -7.36
C GLN A 678 -14.75 24.47 -7.11
N GLU A 679 -14.28 23.30 -7.52
CA GLU A 679 -14.93 22.00 -7.30
C GLU A 679 -15.00 21.64 -5.79
N VAL A 680 -13.91 21.84 -5.05
CA VAL A 680 -13.87 21.55 -3.60
C VAL A 680 -14.80 22.46 -2.82
N ILE A 681 -14.82 23.76 -3.11
CA ILE A 681 -15.72 24.73 -2.46
C ILE A 681 -17.18 24.46 -2.86
N TRP A 682 -17.45 24.07 -4.11
CA TRP A 682 -18.78 23.62 -4.52
C TRP A 682 -19.25 22.41 -3.72
N ALA A 683 -18.38 21.40 -3.52
CA ALA A 683 -18.71 20.24 -2.69
C ALA A 683 -19.01 20.64 -1.24
N ILE A 684 -18.17 21.48 -0.61
CA ILE A 684 -18.40 21.95 0.76
C ILE A 684 -19.73 22.70 0.87
N SER A 685 -19.99 23.66 -0.03
CA SER A 685 -21.17 24.53 0.03
C SER A 685 -22.48 23.84 -0.30
N THR A 686 -22.46 22.68 -0.97
CA THR A 686 -23.67 21.97 -1.41
C THR A 686 -23.91 20.64 -0.69
N ARG A 687 -22.86 19.99 -0.17
CA ARG A 687 -22.94 18.64 0.43
C ARG A 687 -22.69 18.61 1.93
N SER A 688 -22.38 19.76 2.55
CA SER A 688 -22.04 19.86 3.97
C SER A 688 -23.03 20.77 4.73
N ASP A 689 -23.57 20.26 5.83
CA ASP A 689 -24.17 21.07 6.90
C ASP A 689 -23.10 21.35 7.96
N PRO A 690 -22.72 22.61 8.22
CA PRO A 690 -21.53 22.91 9.02
C PRO A 690 -21.49 22.26 10.41
N ALA A 691 -22.61 22.23 11.13
CA ALA A 691 -22.66 21.70 12.49
C ALA A 691 -22.65 20.17 12.51
N ARG A 692 -23.38 19.52 11.59
CA ARG A 692 -23.46 18.07 11.50
C ARG A 692 -22.18 17.44 10.93
N ASP A 693 -21.60 18.07 9.93
CA ASP A 693 -20.59 17.46 9.05
C ASP A 693 -19.15 17.94 9.33
N SER A 694 -18.98 18.84 10.31
CA SER A 694 -17.67 19.19 10.84
C SER A 694 -17.35 18.35 12.08
N ILE A 695 -16.12 17.84 12.15
CA ILE A 695 -15.58 17.18 13.33
C ILE A 695 -14.43 18.02 13.84
N ILE A 696 -14.50 18.46 15.09
CA ILE A 696 -13.41 19.15 15.76
C ILE A 696 -12.80 18.21 16.79
N ILE A 697 -11.48 18.02 16.72
CA ILE A 697 -10.70 17.30 17.72
C ILE A 697 -9.79 18.32 18.40
N GLU A 698 -10.04 18.58 19.67
CA GLU A 698 -9.23 19.48 20.49
C GLU A 698 -8.02 18.76 21.09
N ASN A 699 -7.05 19.53 21.59
CA ASN A 699 -5.88 19.02 22.32
C ASN A 699 -5.08 17.94 21.56
N SER A 700 -4.95 18.13 20.25
CA SER A 700 -4.17 17.27 19.37
C SER A 700 -2.76 17.83 19.14
N PRO A 701 -1.76 16.99 18.81
CA PRO A 701 -0.42 17.47 18.50
C PRO A 701 -0.39 18.36 17.26
N ILE A 702 0.16 19.56 17.36
CA ILE A 702 0.33 20.52 16.25
C ILE A 702 1.83 20.84 16.09
N ASP A 703 2.22 21.36 14.94
CA ASP A 703 3.57 21.90 14.77
C ASP A 703 3.82 22.99 15.82
N TYR A 704 4.94 22.90 16.53
CA TYR A 704 5.27 23.80 17.63
C TYR A 704 5.53 25.24 17.14
N LEU A 705 5.82 25.41 15.85
CA LEU A 705 5.97 26.71 15.16
C LEU A 705 4.64 27.33 14.72
N ASP A 706 3.53 26.62 14.88
CA ASP A 706 2.23 27.13 14.48
C ASP A 706 1.65 28.07 15.54
N PHE A 707 1.98 29.35 15.41
CA PHE A 707 1.53 30.43 16.29
C PHE A 707 0.00 30.65 16.29
N ALA A 708 -0.75 30.06 15.37
CA ALA A 708 -2.22 30.13 15.38
C ALA A 708 -2.85 29.08 16.32
N SER A 709 -2.07 28.16 16.86
CA SER A 709 -2.52 27.25 17.92
C SER A 709 -2.58 27.96 19.28
N PRO A 710 -3.51 27.56 20.18
CA PRO A 710 -3.63 28.21 21.49
C PRO A 710 -2.40 27.99 22.39
N LEU A 711 -1.70 26.86 22.21
CA LEU A 711 -0.51 26.48 22.96
C LEU A 711 0.53 25.89 22.00
N SER A 712 1.81 26.18 22.22
CA SER A 712 2.88 25.60 21.38
C SER A 712 2.83 24.07 21.41
N GLY A 713 2.76 23.47 20.22
CA GLY A 713 2.73 22.01 20.04
C GLY A 713 1.35 21.37 20.28
N LEU A 714 0.34 22.13 20.69
CA LEU A 714 -0.98 21.60 21.06
C LEU A 714 -2.12 22.51 20.54
N GLY A 715 -3.03 21.92 19.77
CA GLY A 715 -4.17 22.67 19.23
C GLY A 715 -5.28 21.77 18.70
N SER A 716 -6.22 22.36 18.00
CA SER A 716 -7.34 21.64 17.41
C SER A 716 -7.09 21.26 15.95
N LYS A 717 -7.83 20.25 15.50
CA LYS A 717 -7.96 19.82 14.10
C LYS A 717 -9.42 19.81 13.72
N ILE A 718 -9.72 20.08 12.45
CA ILE A 718 -11.05 20.02 11.89
C ILE A 718 -11.10 19.12 10.65
N GLY A 719 -12.09 18.24 10.62
CA GLY A 719 -12.46 17.45 9.46
C GLY A 719 -13.81 17.92 8.94
N ILE A 720 -13.91 18.15 7.62
CA ILE A 720 -15.15 18.55 6.94
C ILE A 720 -15.59 17.42 6.02
N ASP A 721 -16.73 16.82 6.31
CA ASP A 721 -17.38 15.84 5.44
C ASP A 721 -18.22 16.58 4.38
N ALA A 722 -17.63 16.74 3.21
CA ALA A 722 -18.26 17.30 2.01
C ALA A 722 -18.67 16.18 1.02
N THR A 723 -18.87 14.95 1.51
CA THR A 723 -19.39 13.85 0.69
C THR A 723 -20.91 13.88 0.56
N ASN A 724 -21.46 13.19 -0.43
CA ASN A 724 -22.89 12.96 -0.54
C ASN A 724 -23.41 12.23 0.71
N LYS A 725 -24.51 12.73 1.29
CA LYS A 725 -25.09 12.13 2.49
C LYS A 725 -26.10 11.06 2.11
N ILE A 726 -25.93 9.88 2.69
CA ILE A 726 -26.77 8.70 2.48
C ILE A 726 -27.49 8.33 3.77
N SER A 727 -28.57 7.57 3.70
CA SER A 727 -29.28 7.13 4.91
C SER A 727 -28.35 6.28 5.80
N PRO A 728 -28.27 6.51 7.13
CA PRO A 728 -29.11 7.40 7.95
C PRO A 728 -28.49 8.78 8.26
N GLU A 729 -27.47 9.24 7.54
CA GLU A 729 -26.83 10.56 7.77
C GLU A 729 -27.78 11.74 7.52
N THR A 730 -28.79 11.53 6.67
CA THR A 730 -29.84 12.50 6.35
C THR A 730 -31.16 11.80 6.06
N ASN A 731 -32.27 12.42 6.47
CA ASN A 731 -33.63 12.01 6.10
C ASN A 731 -34.18 12.80 4.90
N ARG A 732 -33.42 13.75 4.36
CA ARG A 732 -33.81 14.54 3.18
C ARG A 732 -33.54 13.75 1.91
N ASN A 733 -34.36 13.95 0.88
CA ASN A 733 -34.04 13.51 -0.47
C ASN A 733 -32.78 14.25 -0.93
N TRP A 734 -31.72 13.51 -1.24
CA TRP A 734 -30.45 14.09 -1.65
C TRP A 734 -30.54 14.64 -3.08
N GLY A 735 -29.82 15.73 -3.35
CA GLY A 735 -29.80 16.36 -4.68
C GLY A 735 -29.16 15.47 -5.73
N LYS A 736 -29.66 15.53 -6.96
CA LYS A 736 -29.02 14.91 -8.13
C LYS A 736 -28.11 15.94 -8.79
N THR A 737 -26.88 15.55 -9.07
CA THR A 737 -25.93 16.36 -9.83
C THR A 737 -26.45 16.59 -11.25
N ILE A 738 -26.14 17.75 -11.80
CA ILE A 738 -26.53 18.10 -13.17
C ILE A 738 -25.40 17.65 -14.09
N GLU A 739 -25.72 16.80 -15.05
CA GLU A 739 -24.78 16.33 -16.07
C GLU A 739 -25.41 16.51 -17.46
N MET A 740 -24.59 16.91 -18.43
CA MET A 740 -24.99 16.90 -19.83
C MET A 740 -24.91 15.46 -20.36
N THR A 741 -25.74 15.12 -21.34
CA THR A 741 -25.67 13.81 -21.99
C THR A 741 -24.36 13.64 -22.76
N ASP A 742 -23.74 12.45 -22.68
CA ASP A 742 -22.51 12.09 -23.40
C ASP A 742 -22.57 12.36 -24.92
N GLU A 743 -23.75 12.18 -25.51
CA GLU A 743 -23.97 12.44 -26.94
C GLU A 743 -23.73 13.90 -27.30
N ILE A 744 -24.28 14.82 -26.49
CA ILE A 744 -24.11 16.26 -26.68
C ILE A 744 -22.67 16.67 -26.39
N ILE A 745 -22.04 16.15 -25.35
CA ILE A 745 -20.62 16.43 -25.03
C ILE A 745 -19.74 16.08 -26.25
N LYS A 746 -19.83 14.84 -26.76
CA LYS A 746 -19.05 14.39 -27.92
C LYS A 746 -19.32 15.20 -29.18
N LYS A 747 -20.58 15.59 -29.40
CA LYS A 747 -20.96 16.47 -30.51
C LYS A 747 -20.26 17.83 -30.41
N ILE A 748 -20.26 18.43 -29.22
CA ILE A 748 -19.61 19.73 -29.00
C ILE A 748 -18.09 19.62 -29.10
N ASP A 749 -17.48 18.58 -28.54
CA ASP A 749 -16.03 18.34 -28.65
C ASP A 749 -15.56 18.29 -30.11
N THR A 750 -16.37 17.69 -30.99
CA THR A 750 -16.08 17.61 -32.44
C THR A 750 -16.09 18.98 -33.11
N ILE A 751 -16.93 19.92 -32.63
CA ILE A 751 -17.05 21.26 -33.21
C ILE A 751 -16.27 22.34 -32.45
N TRP A 752 -15.72 22.04 -31.27
CA TRP A 752 -15.15 23.03 -30.35
C TRP A 752 -14.09 23.93 -31.00
N GLU A 753 -13.08 23.34 -31.64
CA GLU A 753 -12.02 24.06 -32.35
C GLU A 753 -12.55 24.93 -33.50
N PHE A 754 -13.65 24.53 -34.14
CA PHE A 754 -14.28 25.32 -35.21
C PHE A 754 -14.99 26.57 -34.68
N LEU A 755 -15.40 26.57 -33.41
CA LEU A 755 -16.10 27.69 -32.80
C LEU A 755 -15.19 28.89 -32.49
N LYS A 756 -13.86 28.68 -32.42
CA LYS A 756 -12.85 29.73 -32.14
C LYS A 756 -13.14 30.56 -30.88
N ILE A 757 -13.66 29.92 -29.83
CA ILE A 757 -13.93 30.54 -28.53
C ILE A 757 -12.89 30.12 -27.51
#